data_AF-A0A954V372-F1
#
_entry.id   AF-A0A954V372-F1
#
_cell.length_a   1.000
_cell.length_b   1.000
_cell.length_c   1.000
_cell.angle_alpha   90.00
_cell.angle_beta   90.00
_cell.angle_gamma   90.00
#
_symmetry.space_group_name_H-M   'P 1'
#
loop_
_entity.id
_entity.type
_entity.pdbx_description
1 polymer ?
#
loop_
_entity_poly.entity_id
_entity_poly.type
_entity_poly.pdbx_seq_one_letter_code
_entity_poly.pdbx_strand_id
1 'polypeptide(L)'
;VGELGRPSELAQQLFGGGNLTNIAEKRTNVFFRQWLSDPARVNPDHRMPQFDLTPLEQLDLVTYLSSLAGTSPDEQTSATKGNDETQELAGNAEHGALLISALRCNTCHQLPESLDTDFDKIPLKLDSHWDRGCLAEANSVTHRPGFGLNPSQRNSLREFWKGTPAWTHRSQSGEALLQENNCTACHARDARPGIKQQLSEIVAAVPAVAPRLAALAPPSLTAIGDKLHDDALQAAITRRAPLLRPWLDVRMPRFQFSETQLNSLADSLIAHDRIPPRDDDATKLAESETESALSETVNQLAAARLVTAEGFGCQSCHAIGAVESPKVDLNARGTNLAMLGERVRPSWFQRWVRNPARIVPRMEMPAIQTPVRGVLHDSLSLQLDALWATLNTPGFTPPRPGPVRVIRTHNDTNIDDRAWLLSDVIEANEKAFIRPLVFGLPNRHNFLFDLEAGQLTTWWLGDTAYQYTRGKTWFWAPGAALLTEPEQALERIRIVDAAGREWKPTPSGQIAAHYDGSMHRDATLQWYGRLHMTPSDSQGQADAETPARWIGIRQTLRATAFGDDATTQVATRLTGLQPGDRVQCSSSARATGPASHSPDSWQLELQLGQTLFEITTQNEMQLLDASRWELVPKKSTNEQERVEAHAVDRTVQWLSSYRALVPTDQFPQTPVAELIVKPQAIDAVPGYTGIQLPLPPSEMPISLAWSDVGECFVGSLKGRVLKLVDGDRDGLADQYELISDELPTPYGLWAGSEGIDALAKFGLIRLTPAHTAGVPYDATMVADGWGSTADYHDWAVGLERDAAGNYYMALPCQQDDRSEAAAYLRGTALKLVPLDATQDSRRYRLETIAAGLRFPMGLALSPDGELFASDNQGNYNPFNELNHLQSGKRYGFINKIDNKEGFSPPFESPAINLPHPWTRSVNGLCFLNTPKTLQLDAPRFGPFEGHLIGCEMNGRFLVRMSLQKVGDTFQGAAYLFSHPPSEHEVLRSAVASESDNVARRSAVGSDLKPTSFEGPIVCEVSPNAEIYVGNLHDSGWGGGQNTGSIVRLTPTGELPLGIAEVRATANGFEIDFTHAIDSDKARDVSHFQLRSYQRISTPAYGGDDQDQRNESIQSVNLSEDRRRVTLELKSLRAGFVYELNVAPLGADGTALFPSQAHYSMRSIPDKE
;
A
#
# COMPACT_ATOMS: atom_id res chain seq x y z
N VAL A 1 53.14 -2.90 22.97
CA VAL A 1 52.33 -3.43 24.08
C VAL A 1 51.12 -4.15 23.47
N GLY A 2 51.18 -5.35 22.88
CA GLY A 2 52.17 -6.41 22.90
C GLY A 2 51.70 -7.57 23.79
N GLU A 3 50.82 -8.44 23.28
CA GLU A 3 50.56 -9.81 23.77
C GLU A 3 50.01 -10.04 25.20
N LEU A 4 48.91 -9.38 25.58
CA LEU A 4 48.08 -9.83 26.70
C LEU A 4 46.60 -9.77 26.30
N GLY A 5 45.98 -10.90 25.98
CA GLY A 5 44.53 -10.89 25.69
C GLY A 5 43.90 -12.11 25.02
N ARG A 6 44.65 -13.16 24.67
CA ARG A 6 44.03 -14.47 24.37
C ARG A 6 43.99 -15.27 25.67
N PRO A 7 42.80 -15.68 26.18
CA PRO A 7 42.74 -16.81 27.09
C PRO A 7 43.45 -17.98 26.39
N SER A 8 44.28 -18.73 27.10
CA SER A 8 44.86 -19.96 26.54
C SER A 8 43.72 -20.87 26.05
N GLU A 9 43.94 -21.67 24.99
CA GLU A 9 42.99 -22.74 24.60
C GLU A 9 42.59 -23.61 25.81
N LEU A 10 43.47 -23.71 26.81
CA LEU A 10 43.22 -24.30 28.12
C LEU A 10 42.02 -23.69 28.86
N ALA A 11 41.87 -22.36 28.86
CA ALA A 11 40.76 -21.67 29.53
C ALA A 11 39.41 -21.91 28.84
N GLN A 12 39.38 -22.01 27.50
CA GLN A 12 38.18 -22.41 26.77
C GLN A 12 37.78 -23.87 27.03
N GLN A 13 38.75 -24.76 27.22
CA GLN A 13 38.50 -26.17 27.55
C GLN A 13 38.07 -26.37 29.02
N LEU A 14 38.54 -25.54 29.95
CA LEU A 14 38.21 -25.62 31.38
C LEU A 14 36.75 -25.27 31.70
N PHE A 15 36.11 -24.45 30.86
CA PHE A 15 34.74 -23.94 31.07
C PHE A 15 33.73 -24.34 29.97
N GLY A 16 34.16 -25.08 28.95
CA GLY A 16 33.31 -25.54 27.85
C GLY A 16 32.40 -26.73 28.20
N GLY A 17 31.26 -26.84 27.52
CA GLY A 17 30.39 -28.02 27.62
C GLY A 17 31.08 -29.28 27.05
N GLY A 18 30.76 -30.45 27.61
CA GLY A 18 31.33 -31.72 27.14
C GLY A 18 30.93 -32.08 25.71
N ASN A 19 31.78 -32.83 25.00
CA ASN A 19 31.49 -33.34 23.66
C ASN A 19 30.24 -34.26 23.67
N LEU A 20 29.28 -33.99 22.77
CA LEU A 20 28.01 -34.71 22.67
C LEU A 20 27.95 -35.75 21.54
N THR A 21 28.99 -35.91 20.72
CA THR A 21 29.00 -36.69 19.47
C THR A 21 28.56 -38.15 19.64
N ASN A 22 28.88 -38.80 20.77
CA ASN A 22 28.46 -40.18 21.09
C ASN A 22 27.74 -40.26 22.44
N ILE A 23 26.97 -39.23 22.80
CA ILE A 23 26.44 -39.09 24.17
C ILE A 23 25.42 -40.19 24.54
N ALA A 24 24.75 -40.78 23.55
CA ALA A 24 23.78 -41.85 23.76
C ALA A 24 24.43 -43.14 24.33
N GLU A 25 25.74 -43.33 24.16
CA GLU A 25 26.48 -44.45 24.76
C GLU A 25 26.64 -44.30 26.28
N LYS A 26 26.53 -43.06 26.78
CA LYS A 26 26.84 -42.69 28.17
C LYS A 26 25.61 -42.32 28.98
N ARG A 27 24.49 -41.99 28.32
CA ARG A 27 23.30 -41.36 28.92
C ARG A 27 22.01 -41.82 28.23
N THR A 28 20.93 -41.93 29.01
CA THR A 28 19.62 -42.44 28.54
C THR A 28 18.67 -41.31 28.16
N ASN A 29 17.58 -41.63 27.45
CA ASN A 29 16.52 -40.65 27.09
C ASN A 29 15.90 -40.00 28.35
N VAL A 30 15.79 -40.75 29.46
CA VAL A 30 15.31 -40.24 30.75
C VAL A 30 16.29 -39.21 31.32
N PHE A 31 17.59 -39.48 31.24
CA PHE A 31 18.62 -38.51 31.61
C PHE A 31 18.50 -37.24 30.78
N PHE A 32 18.42 -37.34 29.44
CA PHE A 32 18.33 -36.15 28.58
C PHE A 32 17.08 -35.32 28.87
N ARG A 33 15.92 -35.96 29.10
CA ARG A 33 14.69 -35.24 29.46
C ARG A 33 14.84 -34.50 30.78
N GLN A 34 15.40 -35.13 31.81
CA GLN A 34 15.60 -34.50 33.11
C GLN A 34 16.67 -33.42 33.06
N TRP A 35 17.76 -33.65 32.34
CA TRP A 35 18.87 -32.71 32.18
C TRP A 35 18.47 -31.45 31.39
N LEU A 36 17.64 -31.58 30.35
CA LEU A 36 17.14 -30.44 29.57
C LEU A 36 16.04 -29.64 30.30
N SER A 37 15.31 -30.25 31.24
CA SER A 37 14.23 -29.56 31.98
C SER A 37 14.69 -28.94 33.30
N ASP A 38 15.53 -29.65 34.04
CA ASP A 38 15.96 -29.29 35.39
C ASP A 38 17.38 -29.82 35.66
N PRO A 39 18.40 -29.19 35.04
CA PRO A 39 19.78 -29.65 35.16
C PRO A 39 20.30 -29.64 36.60
N ALA A 40 19.75 -28.80 37.48
CA ALA A 40 20.07 -28.76 38.91
C ALA A 40 19.73 -30.05 39.66
N ARG A 41 18.68 -30.77 39.23
CA ARG A 41 18.37 -32.09 39.77
C ARG A 41 19.37 -33.17 39.39
N VAL A 42 20.06 -32.99 38.27
CA VAL A 42 21.08 -33.93 37.80
C VAL A 42 22.44 -33.62 38.43
N ASN A 43 22.77 -32.34 38.52
CA ASN A 43 23.97 -31.83 39.17
C ASN A 43 23.68 -30.46 39.79
N PRO A 44 23.65 -30.31 41.13
CA PRO A 44 23.40 -29.03 41.79
C PRO A 44 24.39 -27.93 41.41
N ASP A 45 25.63 -28.30 41.09
CA ASP A 45 26.70 -27.38 40.68
C ASP A 45 26.81 -27.26 39.15
N HIS A 46 25.74 -27.57 38.41
CA HIS A 46 25.72 -27.42 36.97
C HIS A 46 25.89 -25.94 36.54
N ARG A 47 26.53 -25.76 35.38
CA ARG A 47 26.67 -24.45 34.72
C ARG A 47 25.82 -24.34 33.47
N MET A 48 25.02 -25.36 33.19
CA MET A 48 24.11 -25.37 32.05
C MET A 48 22.99 -24.35 32.31
N PRO A 49 22.78 -23.37 31.42
CA PRO A 49 21.72 -22.39 31.62
C PRO A 49 20.36 -23.03 31.32
N GLN A 50 19.28 -22.38 31.78
CA GLN A 50 17.92 -22.89 31.54
C GLN A 50 17.42 -22.43 30.17
N PHE A 51 17.00 -23.37 29.34
CA PHE A 51 16.36 -23.10 28.06
C PHE A 51 14.84 -23.21 28.22
N ASP A 52 14.09 -22.22 27.72
CA ASP A 52 12.61 -22.27 27.69
C ASP A 52 12.15 -23.12 26.49
N LEU A 53 12.43 -24.43 26.55
CA LEU A 53 12.03 -25.39 25.51
C LEU A 53 10.54 -25.72 25.63
N THR A 54 9.84 -25.72 24.50
CA THR A 54 8.49 -26.32 24.44
C THR A 54 8.57 -27.84 24.60
N PRO A 55 7.48 -28.53 24.97
CA PRO A 55 7.47 -29.99 25.06
C PRO A 55 7.89 -30.69 23.77
N LEU A 56 7.58 -30.11 22.61
CA LEU A 56 7.97 -30.59 21.28
C LEU A 56 9.47 -30.42 21.05
N GLU A 57 10.01 -29.22 21.27
CA GLU A 57 11.45 -28.96 21.13
C GLU A 57 12.29 -29.84 22.06
N GLN A 58 11.81 -30.05 23.29
CA GLN A 58 12.46 -30.95 24.24
C GLN A 58 12.45 -32.39 23.73
N LEU A 59 11.34 -32.85 23.17
CA LEU A 59 11.24 -34.19 22.58
C LEU A 59 12.16 -34.36 21.38
N ASP A 60 12.24 -33.37 20.50
CA ASP A 60 13.12 -33.38 19.34
C ASP A 60 14.59 -33.46 19.75
N LEU A 61 15.01 -32.64 20.74
CA LEU A 61 16.37 -32.67 21.28
C LEU A 61 16.70 -34.00 21.97
N VAL A 62 15.78 -34.55 22.77
CA VAL A 62 15.98 -35.87 23.39
C VAL A 62 16.12 -36.94 22.30
N THR A 63 15.25 -36.94 21.30
CA THR A 63 15.29 -37.90 20.18
C THR A 63 16.61 -37.80 19.42
N TYR A 64 17.05 -36.59 19.10
CA TYR A 64 18.30 -36.35 18.39
C TYR A 64 19.51 -36.79 19.21
N LEU A 65 19.63 -36.36 20.47
CA LEU A 65 20.76 -36.74 21.34
C LEU A 65 20.81 -38.26 21.59
N SER A 66 19.65 -38.91 21.66
CA SER A 66 19.54 -40.37 21.76
C SER A 66 19.88 -41.10 20.47
N SER A 67 19.87 -40.42 19.32
CA SER A 67 20.30 -40.99 18.04
C SER A 67 21.82 -40.95 17.85
N LEU A 68 22.55 -40.18 18.67
CA LEU A 68 24.00 -40.05 18.67
C LEU A 68 24.69 -41.24 19.37
N ALA A 69 24.36 -42.46 18.97
CA ALA A 69 25.10 -43.68 19.31
C ALA A 69 26.07 -43.99 18.16
N GLY A 70 27.35 -44.25 18.45
CA GLY A 70 28.35 -44.42 17.40
C GLY A 70 27.99 -45.54 16.40
N THR A 71 28.20 -45.27 15.11
CA THR A 71 28.52 -46.34 14.16
C THR A 71 29.79 -47.04 14.61
N SER A 72 29.81 -48.37 14.50
CA SER A 72 30.91 -49.29 14.85
C SER A 72 32.32 -48.73 14.57
N PRO A 73 33.34 -49.05 15.39
CA PRO A 73 34.72 -48.61 15.18
C PRO A 73 35.37 -49.38 14.03
N ASP A 74 35.12 -48.97 12.80
CA ASP A 74 35.94 -49.29 11.64
C ASP A 74 35.87 -48.07 10.70
N GLU A 75 37.02 -47.64 10.19
CA GLU A 75 37.24 -46.42 9.37
C GLU A 75 37.45 -45.09 10.12
N GLN A 76 38.46 -45.05 11.00
CA GLN A 76 39.46 -43.96 10.98
C GLN A 76 40.75 -44.34 11.72
N THR A 77 41.25 -45.55 11.45
CA THR A 77 42.68 -45.87 11.61
C THR A 77 43.39 -45.67 10.28
N SER A 78 43.64 -44.41 9.89
CA SER A 78 44.76 -44.07 9.01
C SER A 78 45.01 -42.56 8.98
N ALA A 79 45.91 -42.10 9.86
CA ALA A 79 46.94 -41.09 9.56
C ALA A 79 47.47 -40.42 10.84
N THR A 80 48.19 -41.18 11.65
CA THR A 80 49.48 -40.69 12.17
C THR A 80 50.35 -41.89 12.43
N LYS A 81 51.32 -42.11 11.53
CA LYS A 81 52.56 -42.77 11.91
C LYS A 81 53.07 -42.04 13.15
N GLY A 82 53.14 -42.73 14.27
CA GLY A 82 54.04 -42.33 15.34
C GLY A 82 55.44 -42.36 14.74
N ASN A 83 55.98 -41.19 14.45
CA ASN A 83 57.42 -41.02 14.41
C ASN A 83 57.91 -41.18 15.86
N ASP A 84 59.03 -41.86 15.99
CA ASP A 84 59.80 -42.10 17.22
C ASP A 84 60.17 -40.82 17.99
N GLU A 85 59.26 -40.27 18.81
CA GLU A 85 59.58 -39.20 19.79
C GLU A 85 58.98 -39.44 21.20
N THR A 86 58.66 -40.68 21.58
CA THR A 86 58.23 -41.01 22.96
C THR A 86 59.35 -41.52 23.88
N GLN A 87 60.62 -41.22 23.60
CA GLN A 87 61.73 -41.53 24.52
C GLN A 87 62.18 -40.39 25.45
N GLU A 88 61.59 -39.18 25.39
CA GLU A 88 62.08 -38.02 26.17
C GLU A 88 61.12 -37.42 27.23
N LEU A 89 60.01 -38.07 27.60
CA LEU A 89 59.11 -37.55 28.65
C LEU A 89 58.84 -38.52 29.81
N ALA A 90 59.86 -39.29 30.19
CA ALA A 90 59.81 -40.10 31.41
C ALA A 90 60.18 -39.26 32.65
N GLY A 91 59.21 -38.97 33.53
CA GLY A 91 59.46 -38.41 34.87
C GLY A 91 59.34 -36.88 35.04
N ASN A 92 58.69 -36.14 34.14
CA ASN A 92 58.43 -34.68 34.26
C ASN A 92 57.02 -34.39 34.85
N ALA A 93 56.91 -33.40 35.74
CA ALA A 93 55.67 -32.86 36.31
C ALA A 93 54.60 -32.41 35.28
N GLU A 94 54.98 -31.86 34.12
CA GLU A 94 54.05 -31.43 33.06
C GLU A 94 53.32 -32.63 32.43
N HIS A 95 54.02 -33.75 32.25
CA HIS A 95 53.40 -35.00 31.79
C HIS A 95 52.45 -35.57 32.86
N GLY A 96 52.76 -35.37 34.14
CA GLY A 96 51.85 -35.67 35.25
C GLY A 96 50.56 -34.83 35.23
N ALA A 97 50.65 -33.54 34.91
CA ALA A 97 49.50 -32.64 34.79
C ALA A 97 48.54 -33.10 33.67
N LEU A 98 49.08 -33.48 32.52
CA LEU A 98 48.31 -34.00 31.39
C LEU A 98 47.60 -35.31 31.74
N LEU A 99 48.28 -36.23 32.44
CA LEU A 99 47.70 -37.50 32.89
C LEU A 99 46.57 -37.30 33.93
N ILE A 100 46.69 -36.31 34.83
CA ILE A 100 45.65 -35.99 35.83
C ILE A 100 44.36 -35.51 35.17
N SER A 101 44.48 -34.68 34.13
CA SER A 101 43.35 -34.21 33.33
C SER A 101 42.71 -35.35 32.52
N ALA A 102 43.54 -36.15 31.84
CA ALA A 102 43.08 -37.26 31.01
C ALA A 102 42.39 -38.38 31.81
N LEU A 103 42.88 -38.67 33.02
CA LEU A 103 42.34 -39.71 33.92
C LEU A 103 41.27 -39.19 34.88
N ARG A 104 40.97 -37.88 34.82
CA ARG A 104 39.94 -37.18 35.62
C ARG A 104 40.10 -37.38 37.13
N CYS A 105 41.32 -37.28 37.64
CA CYS A 105 41.61 -37.49 39.06
C CYS A 105 40.86 -36.48 39.99
N ASN A 106 40.54 -35.28 39.49
CA ASN A 106 39.72 -34.25 40.18
C ASN A 106 38.28 -34.68 40.52
N THR A 107 37.81 -35.78 39.95
CA THR A 107 36.45 -36.26 40.21
C THR A 107 36.32 -36.80 41.63
N CYS A 108 37.39 -37.40 42.18
CA CYS A 108 37.40 -38.00 43.52
C CYS A 108 38.44 -37.38 44.47
N HIS A 109 39.49 -36.74 43.93
CA HIS A 109 40.56 -36.10 44.70
C HIS A 109 40.54 -34.59 44.52
N GLN A 110 40.91 -33.87 45.58
CA GLN A 110 41.08 -32.42 45.50
C GLN A 110 42.41 -32.10 44.82
N LEU A 111 42.38 -31.42 43.67
CA LEU A 111 43.59 -31.04 42.92
C LEU A 111 44.05 -29.61 43.27
N PRO A 112 45.33 -29.27 43.04
CA PRO A 112 45.89 -28.00 43.49
C PRO A 112 45.37 -26.75 42.77
N GLU A 113 44.63 -26.92 41.68
CA GLU A 113 44.01 -25.82 40.92
C GLU A 113 42.47 -25.92 40.81
N SER A 114 41.83 -26.93 41.42
CA SER A 114 40.38 -27.04 41.40
C SER A 114 39.76 -26.30 42.59
N LEU A 115 38.98 -25.25 42.30
CA LEU A 115 38.09 -24.49 43.18
C LEU A 115 36.92 -25.33 43.76
N ASP A 116 37.14 -26.61 44.04
CA ASP A 116 36.12 -27.50 44.59
C ASP A 116 36.01 -27.32 46.10
N THR A 117 34.87 -26.81 46.56
CA THR A 117 34.49 -26.71 47.99
C THR A 117 33.76 -27.96 48.49
N ASP A 118 33.85 -29.07 47.75
CA ASP A 118 33.16 -30.31 48.06
C ASP A 118 33.89 -31.07 49.18
N PHE A 119 33.29 -31.10 50.39
CA PHE A 119 33.88 -31.68 51.61
C PHE A 119 34.04 -33.20 51.57
N ASP A 120 33.48 -33.88 50.56
CA ASP A 120 33.49 -35.34 50.43
C ASP A 120 34.63 -35.88 49.53
N LYS A 121 35.46 -35.01 48.94
CA LYS A 121 36.63 -35.43 48.13
C LYS A 121 37.87 -35.69 48.98
N ILE A 122 38.67 -36.70 48.59
CA ILE A 122 39.79 -37.19 49.41
C ILE A 122 41.06 -36.36 49.13
N PRO A 123 41.64 -35.66 50.13
CA PRO A 123 42.88 -34.93 49.96
C PRO A 123 44.09 -35.88 49.89
N LEU A 124 44.97 -35.67 48.91
CA LEU A 124 46.21 -36.45 48.75
C LEU A 124 47.39 -35.70 49.39
N LYS A 125 48.10 -36.36 50.31
CA LYS A 125 49.32 -35.82 50.94
C LYS A 125 50.58 -36.44 50.33
N LEU A 126 51.72 -35.74 50.39
CA LEU A 126 53.00 -36.22 49.82
C LEU A 126 53.45 -37.59 50.36
N ASP A 127 53.03 -37.94 51.56
CA ASP A 127 53.35 -39.15 52.32
C ASP A 127 52.33 -40.30 52.13
N SER A 128 51.43 -40.20 51.14
CA SER A 128 50.42 -41.23 50.86
C SER A 128 51.06 -42.55 50.35
N HIS A 129 50.50 -43.72 50.72
CA HIS A 129 50.99 -45.05 50.30
C HIS A 129 50.66 -45.38 48.83
N TRP A 130 51.48 -44.85 47.91
CA TRP A 130 51.30 -44.97 46.45
C TRP A 130 51.44 -46.41 45.90
N ASP A 131 52.07 -47.30 46.67
CA ASP A 131 52.26 -48.72 46.40
C ASP A 131 51.00 -49.56 46.73
N ARG A 132 50.00 -48.96 47.39
CA ARG A 132 48.75 -49.62 47.82
C ARG A 132 47.48 -48.87 47.40
N GLY A 133 47.60 -47.87 46.50
CA GLY A 133 46.52 -46.98 46.04
C GLY A 133 46.20 -47.10 44.54
N CYS A 134 45.50 -46.11 43.96
CA CYS A 134 45.05 -46.08 42.55
C CYS A 134 46.18 -46.13 41.49
N LEU A 135 47.44 -45.99 41.92
CA LEU A 135 48.64 -46.13 41.07
C LEU A 135 49.29 -47.52 41.14
N ALA A 136 48.75 -48.46 41.92
CA ALA A 136 49.20 -49.86 41.97
C ALA A 136 48.67 -50.68 40.77
N GLU A 137 49.09 -51.93 40.63
CA GLU A 137 48.52 -52.84 39.62
C GLU A 137 47.05 -53.17 39.91
N ALA A 138 46.25 -53.31 38.85
CA ALA A 138 44.83 -53.55 38.95
C ALA A 138 44.54 -54.93 39.59
N ASN A 139 43.66 -54.96 40.60
CA ASN A 139 43.26 -56.17 41.31
C ASN A 139 41.73 -56.20 41.49
N SER A 140 41.07 -57.20 40.92
CA SER A 140 39.60 -57.34 40.89
C SER A 140 38.96 -57.65 42.24
N VAL A 141 39.75 -58.01 43.26
CA VAL A 141 39.27 -58.36 44.60
C VAL A 141 39.10 -57.12 45.50
N THR A 142 39.64 -55.96 45.13
CA THR A 142 39.73 -54.78 46.03
C THR A 142 38.67 -53.68 45.78
N HIS A 143 37.75 -53.85 44.83
CA HIS A 143 36.68 -52.90 44.47
C HIS A 143 37.14 -51.44 44.27
N ARG A 144 38.37 -51.24 43.79
CA ARG A 144 38.96 -49.93 43.49
C ARG A 144 39.14 -49.74 41.97
N PRO A 145 39.09 -48.50 41.45
CA PRO A 145 39.46 -48.21 40.06
C PRO A 145 40.93 -48.53 39.81
N GLY A 146 41.22 -49.37 38.82
CA GLY A 146 42.58 -49.68 38.38
C GLY A 146 42.90 -48.95 37.07
N PHE A 147 43.92 -48.10 37.07
CA PHE A 147 44.39 -47.43 35.86
C PHE A 147 45.57 -48.21 35.28
N GLY A 148 45.50 -48.59 33.99
CA GLY A 148 46.52 -49.37 33.29
C GLY A 148 47.82 -48.59 33.00
N LEU A 149 48.41 -48.00 34.03
CA LEU A 149 49.56 -47.08 33.94
C LEU A 149 50.88 -47.84 33.95
N ASN A 150 51.79 -47.47 33.07
CA ASN A 150 53.16 -48.00 33.06
C ASN A 150 54.04 -47.32 34.14
N PRO A 151 55.23 -47.88 34.45
CA PRO A 151 56.11 -47.32 35.49
C PRO A 151 56.52 -45.86 35.28
N SER A 152 56.63 -45.40 34.03
CA SER A 152 57.01 -44.03 33.67
C SER A 152 55.87 -43.03 33.97
N GLN A 153 54.64 -43.38 33.59
CA GLN A 153 53.43 -42.58 33.87
C GLN A 153 53.16 -42.44 35.37
N ARG A 154 53.38 -43.52 36.14
CA ARG A 154 53.28 -43.48 37.61
C ARG A 154 54.30 -42.53 38.24
N ASN A 155 55.47 -42.37 37.63
CA ASN A 155 56.52 -41.48 38.14
C ASN A 155 56.23 -40.01 37.81
N SER A 156 55.75 -39.71 36.59
CA SER A 156 55.33 -38.35 36.20
C SER A 156 54.20 -37.80 37.07
N LEU A 157 53.24 -38.65 37.47
CA LEU A 157 52.16 -38.28 38.40
C LEU A 157 52.67 -37.93 39.81
N ARG A 158 53.75 -38.58 40.27
CA ARG A 158 54.37 -38.32 41.59
C ARG A 158 55.18 -37.03 41.59
N GLU A 159 55.87 -36.70 40.50
CA GLU A 159 56.65 -35.46 40.38
C GLU A 159 55.77 -34.21 40.27
N PHE A 160 54.63 -34.29 39.58
CA PHE A 160 53.63 -33.21 39.57
C PHE A 160 53.16 -32.84 40.99
N TRP A 161 52.90 -33.83 41.84
CA TRP A 161 52.35 -33.60 43.18
C TRP A 161 53.35 -33.00 44.18
N LYS A 162 54.66 -33.09 43.91
CA LYS A 162 55.70 -32.50 44.78
C LYS A 162 55.84 -30.99 44.61
N GLY A 163 55.33 -30.42 43.53
CA GLY A 163 55.62 -29.03 43.11
C GLY A 163 54.62 -27.96 43.53
N THR A 164 53.58 -28.25 44.33
CA THR A 164 52.43 -27.33 44.46
C THR A 164 52.32 -26.58 45.80
N PRO A 165 52.13 -25.23 45.82
CA PRO A 165 51.99 -24.42 47.04
C PRO A 165 50.54 -24.34 47.59
N ALA A 166 50.39 -23.90 48.86
CA ALA A 166 49.11 -23.82 49.60
C ALA A 166 48.23 -22.58 49.26
N TRP A 167 46.90 -22.70 49.39
CA TRP A 167 45.88 -21.89 48.68
C TRP A 167 45.12 -20.84 49.55
N THR A 168 44.68 -19.69 48.95
CA THR A 168 43.76 -18.67 49.54
C THR A 168 42.76 -18.09 48.50
N HIS A 169 41.48 -17.85 48.90
CA HIS A 169 40.33 -17.44 48.06
C HIS A 169 40.32 -15.94 47.59
N ARG A 170 39.79 -15.64 46.39
CA ARG A 170 39.40 -14.29 45.89
C ARG A 170 37.95 -14.28 45.34
N SER A 171 37.26 -13.14 45.43
CA SER A 171 35.89 -12.91 44.89
C SER A 171 35.87 -12.89 43.34
N GLN A 172 34.81 -13.44 42.72
CA GLN A 172 34.65 -13.52 41.26
C GLN A 172 34.40 -12.15 40.63
N SER A 173 35.15 -11.79 39.58
CA SER A 173 34.97 -10.55 38.81
C SER A 173 33.92 -10.71 37.71
N GLY A 174 33.31 -9.62 37.23
CA GLY A 174 32.32 -9.66 36.14
C GLY A 174 32.84 -10.23 34.81
N GLU A 175 34.12 -10.00 34.48
CA GLU A 175 34.77 -10.63 33.32
C GLU A 175 34.89 -12.15 33.49
N ALA A 176 35.14 -12.64 34.71
CA ALA A 176 35.11 -14.07 34.99
C ALA A 176 33.70 -14.64 34.79
N LEU A 177 32.65 -13.92 35.21
CA LEU A 177 31.26 -14.33 34.98
C LEU A 177 30.89 -14.38 33.48
N LEU A 178 31.37 -13.44 32.65
CA LEU A 178 31.17 -13.48 31.18
C LEU A 178 31.80 -14.73 30.54
N GLN A 179 32.98 -15.13 31.04
CA GLN A 179 33.73 -16.28 30.53
C GLN A 179 33.16 -17.61 31.06
N GLU A 180 32.88 -17.70 32.36
CA GLU A 180 32.32 -18.88 33.03
C GLU A 180 30.94 -19.26 32.48
N ASN A 181 30.14 -18.27 32.08
CA ASN A 181 28.81 -18.47 31.49
C ASN A 181 28.84 -18.50 29.95
N ASN A 182 30.04 -18.46 29.36
CA ASN A 182 30.30 -18.57 27.93
C ASN A 182 29.50 -17.58 27.05
N CYS A 183 29.25 -16.36 27.55
CA CYS A 183 28.42 -15.36 26.87
C CYS A 183 28.98 -14.98 25.49
N THR A 184 30.33 -14.92 25.36
CA THR A 184 31.01 -14.54 24.10
C THR A 184 31.10 -15.66 23.07
N ALA A 185 30.66 -16.89 23.37
CA ALA A 185 30.53 -17.93 22.36
C ALA A 185 29.31 -17.68 21.47
N CYS A 186 28.21 -17.19 22.05
CA CYS A 186 27.04 -16.76 21.28
C CYS A 186 27.20 -15.34 20.78
N HIS A 187 27.45 -14.39 21.68
CA HIS A 187 27.46 -12.96 21.35
C HIS A 187 28.83 -12.46 20.87
N ALA A 188 28.84 -11.66 19.81
CA ALA A 188 30.04 -10.93 19.42
C ALA A 188 30.38 -9.84 20.44
N ARG A 189 31.65 -9.70 20.83
CA ARG A 189 32.15 -8.64 21.71
C ARG A 189 33.58 -8.25 21.30
N ASP A 190 33.78 -6.97 21.00
CA ASP A 190 35.03 -6.43 20.48
C ASP A 190 35.53 -7.20 19.24
N ALA A 191 36.74 -7.77 19.30
CA ALA A 191 37.29 -8.60 18.22
C ALA A 191 36.77 -10.05 18.22
N ARG A 192 35.96 -10.47 19.20
CA ARG A 192 35.39 -11.82 19.27
C ARG A 192 34.11 -11.89 18.42
N PRO A 193 34.04 -12.75 17.40
CA PRO A 193 32.93 -12.76 16.45
C PRO A 193 31.66 -13.48 16.96
N GLY A 194 31.73 -14.24 18.06
CA GLY A 194 30.63 -15.06 18.56
C GLY A 194 30.22 -16.15 17.56
N ILE A 195 28.96 -16.60 17.63
CA ILE A 195 28.44 -17.70 16.79
C ILE A 195 28.33 -17.31 15.31
N LYS A 196 28.37 -16.01 15.00
CA LYS A 196 28.19 -15.47 13.63
C LYS A 196 29.19 -16.05 12.62
N GLN A 197 30.40 -16.41 13.06
CA GLN A 197 31.42 -17.01 12.19
C GLN A 197 31.12 -18.47 11.82
N GLN A 198 30.37 -19.20 12.64
CA GLN A 198 30.02 -20.61 12.44
C GLN A 198 28.75 -20.77 11.59
N LEU A 199 27.96 -19.70 11.44
CA LEU A 199 26.70 -19.71 10.71
C LEU A 199 26.85 -20.14 9.23
N SER A 200 27.97 -19.82 8.57
CA SER A 200 28.22 -20.25 7.19
C SER A 200 28.39 -21.76 7.05
N GLU A 201 29.00 -22.41 8.05
CA GLU A 201 29.18 -23.87 8.07
C GLU A 201 27.84 -24.57 8.30
N ILE A 202 26.98 -23.99 9.15
CA ILE A 202 25.61 -24.49 9.39
C ILE A 202 24.77 -24.41 8.11
N VAL A 203 24.84 -23.30 7.37
CA VAL A 203 24.13 -23.15 6.09
C VAL A 203 24.64 -24.13 5.03
N ALA A 204 25.95 -24.36 4.99
CA ALA A 204 26.52 -25.37 4.09
C ALA A 204 26.02 -26.79 4.42
N ALA A 205 25.84 -27.11 5.71
CA ALA A 205 25.30 -28.39 6.16
C ALA A 205 23.77 -28.52 5.99
N VAL A 206 23.03 -27.40 6.10
CA VAL A 206 21.56 -27.36 6.00
C VAL A 206 21.12 -26.16 5.13
N PRO A 207 21.13 -26.28 3.79
CA PRO A 207 20.83 -25.18 2.88
C PRO A 207 19.46 -24.52 3.09
N ALA A 208 18.48 -25.28 3.58
CA ALA A 208 17.13 -24.79 3.88
C ALA A 208 17.09 -23.67 4.95
N VAL A 209 18.15 -23.53 5.76
CA VAL A 209 18.25 -22.51 6.82
C VAL A 209 18.77 -21.16 6.27
N ALA A 210 19.30 -21.12 5.05
CA ALA A 210 19.91 -19.91 4.47
C ALA A 210 19.01 -18.65 4.54
N PRO A 211 17.70 -18.69 4.25
CA PRO A 211 16.84 -17.51 4.34
C PRO A 211 16.65 -16.97 5.76
N ARG A 212 16.95 -17.76 6.79
CA ARG A 212 16.79 -17.41 8.22
C ARG A 212 18.09 -17.04 8.91
N LEU A 213 19.21 -16.96 8.18
CA LEU A 213 20.53 -16.76 8.76
C LEU A 213 20.63 -15.53 9.67
N ALA A 214 20.02 -14.42 9.25
CA ALA A 214 19.99 -13.18 10.01
C ALA A 214 19.21 -13.30 11.33
N ALA A 215 18.21 -14.20 11.40
CA ALA A 215 17.43 -14.47 12.60
C ALA A 215 18.18 -15.33 13.64
N LEU A 216 19.29 -15.96 13.25
CA LEU A 216 20.10 -16.85 14.10
C LEU A 216 21.30 -16.16 14.75
N ALA A 217 21.61 -14.91 14.37
CA ALA A 217 22.71 -14.15 14.94
C ALA A 217 22.25 -13.34 16.17
N PRO A 218 22.77 -13.64 17.38
CA PRO A 218 22.42 -12.87 18.56
C PRO A 218 23.03 -11.46 18.50
N PRO A 219 22.48 -10.48 19.24
CA PRO A 219 22.99 -9.11 19.22
C PRO A 219 24.41 -9.03 19.78
N SER A 220 25.23 -8.10 19.26
CA SER A 220 26.56 -7.86 19.82
C SER A 220 26.47 -7.25 21.23
N LEU A 221 27.39 -7.68 22.11
CA LEU A 221 27.61 -7.10 23.43
C LEU A 221 28.65 -5.97 23.40
N THR A 222 29.17 -5.59 22.24
CA THR A 222 30.10 -4.46 22.11
C THR A 222 29.40 -3.15 22.51
N ALA A 223 30.05 -2.36 23.37
CA ALA A 223 29.56 -1.07 23.86
C ALA A 223 28.19 -1.12 24.58
N ILE A 224 27.75 -2.28 25.05
CA ILE A 224 26.42 -2.46 25.64
C ILE A 224 26.29 -1.71 26.97
N GLY A 225 27.38 -1.64 27.74
CA GLY A 225 27.44 -0.89 29.00
C GLY A 225 27.39 0.62 28.81
N ASP A 226 27.70 1.14 27.62
CA ASP A 226 27.53 2.56 27.29
C ASP A 226 26.15 2.86 26.68
N LYS A 227 25.62 1.89 25.91
CA LYS A 227 24.34 2.00 25.22
C LYS A 227 23.15 2.08 26.16
N LEU A 228 23.03 1.12 27.06
CA LEU A 228 21.84 0.95 27.90
C LEU A 228 21.93 1.77 29.20
N HIS A 229 20.76 2.11 29.73
CA HIS A 229 20.62 2.46 31.15
C HIS A 229 20.87 1.22 32.03
N ASP A 230 21.31 1.43 33.27
CA ASP A 230 21.84 0.36 34.12
C ASP A 230 20.77 -0.66 34.49
N ASP A 231 19.57 -0.18 34.79
CA ASP A 231 18.36 -0.97 35.02
C ASP A 231 17.93 -1.74 33.75
N ALA A 232 17.95 -1.09 32.58
CA ALA A 232 17.65 -1.72 31.30
C ALA A 232 18.65 -2.82 30.94
N LEU A 233 19.94 -2.63 31.27
CA LEU A 233 20.99 -3.63 31.09
C LEU A 233 20.76 -4.84 32.00
N GLN A 234 20.50 -4.62 33.30
CA GLN A 234 20.21 -5.70 34.24
C GLN A 234 18.91 -6.45 33.88
N ALA A 235 17.87 -5.73 33.44
CA ALA A 235 16.63 -6.32 32.95
C ALA A 235 16.83 -7.17 31.69
N ALA A 236 17.74 -6.77 30.79
CA ALA A 236 18.10 -7.55 29.62
C ALA A 236 18.85 -8.85 30.01
N ILE A 237 19.84 -8.77 30.91
CA ILE A 237 20.62 -9.93 31.40
C ILE A 237 19.70 -10.96 32.08
N THR A 238 18.74 -10.48 32.87
CA THR A 238 17.80 -11.34 33.62
C THR A 238 16.56 -11.75 32.82
N ARG A 239 16.45 -11.32 31.55
CA ARG A 239 15.28 -11.56 30.67
C ARG A 239 13.96 -11.05 31.27
N ARG A 240 14.00 -9.96 32.03
CA ARG A 240 12.82 -9.23 32.53
C ARG A 240 12.35 -8.14 31.55
N ALA A 241 13.22 -7.72 30.63
CA ALA A 241 12.87 -6.75 29.58
C ALA A 241 11.89 -7.34 28.55
N PRO A 242 11.01 -6.50 27.94
CA PRO A 242 10.15 -6.92 26.84
C PRO A 242 10.96 -7.39 25.63
N LEU A 243 10.37 -8.24 24.79
CA LEU A 243 11.03 -8.78 23.60
C LEU A 243 11.18 -7.69 22.52
N LEU A 244 12.38 -7.12 22.39
CA LEU A 244 12.66 -6.01 21.46
C LEU A 244 12.97 -6.46 20.02
N ARG A 245 13.22 -7.76 19.81
CA ARG A 245 13.58 -8.35 18.50
C ARG A 245 12.79 -9.64 18.27
N PRO A 246 11.46 -9.56 18.06
CA PRO A 246 10.60 -10.74 17.91
C PRO A 246 10.90 -11.59 16.66
N TRP A 247 11.68 -11.07 15.70
CA TRP A 247 12.06 -11.80 14.49
C TRP A 247 13.32 -12.67 14.63
N LEU A 248 13.97 -12.67 15.80
CA LEU A 248 15.11 -13.55 16.05
C LEU A 248 14.64 -14.94 16.48
N ASP A 249 15.10 -15.96 15.76
CA ASP A 249 14.90 -17.38 16.11
C ASP A 249 15.86 -17.79 17.25
N VAL A 250 17.03 -17.15 17.36
CA VAL A 250 17.99 -17.38 18.44
C VAL A 250 17.48 -16.80 19.77
N ARG A 251 17.46 -17.64 20.81
CA ARG A 251 17.00 -17.27 22.16
C ARG A 251 18.16 -17.19 23.15
N MET A 252 18.21 -16.11 23.94
CA MET A 252 19.14 -16.01 25.07
C MET A 252 18.67 -16.95 26.20
N PRO A 253 19.54 -17.83 26.73
CA PRO A 253 19.15 -18.73 27.80
C PRO A 253 19.04 -17.98 29.14
N ARG A 254 18.35 -18.58 30.12
CA ARG A 254 18.13 -17.97 31.44
C ARG A 254 19.26 -18.37 32.40
N PHE A 255 19.93 -17.39 33.00
CA PHE A 255 20.98 -17.58 33.99
C PHE A 255 20.48 -17.23 35.40
N GLN A 256 20.83 -18.03 36.40
CA GLN A 256 20.45 -17.81 37.80
C GLN A 256 21.56 -17.05 38.54
N PHE A 257 21.73 -15.76 38.23
CA PHE A 257 22.68 -14.92 38.96
C PHE A 257 22.10 -14.49 40.31
N SER A 258 22.92 -14.57 41.36
CA SER A 258 22.66 -13.80 42.59
C SER A 258 22.75 -12.30 42.31
N GLU A 259 22.16 -11.48 43.17
CA GLU A 259 22.19 -10.01 43.04
C GLU A 259 23.63 -9.47 42.96
N THR A 260 24.54 -10.02 43.77
CA THR A 260 25.96 -9.66 43.75
C THR A 260 26.63 -10.03 42.42
N GLN A 261 26.30 -11.18 41.83
CA GLN A 261 26.84 -11.60 40.54
C GLN A 261 26.29 -10.75 39.39
N LEU A 262 24.99 -10.44 39.42
CA LEU A 262 24.35 -9.58 38.43
C LEU A 262 24.97 -8.18 38.44
N ASN A 263 25.15 -7.59 39.64
CA ASN A 263 25.78 -6.28 39.79
C ASN A 263 27.25 -6.32 39.32
N SER A 264 28.03 -7.32 39.74
CA SER A 264 29.43 -7.47 39.31
C SER A 264 29.57 -7.60 37.78
N LEU A 265 28.64 -8.32 37.14
CA LEU A 265 28.59 -8.49 35.70
C LEU A 265 28.21 -7.18 34.98
N ALA A 266 27.16 -6.50 35.45
CA ALA A 266 26.72 -5.21 34.91
C ALA A 266 27.79 -4.13 35.07
N ASP A 267 28.38 -4.01 36.26
CA ASP A 267 29.45 -3.06 36.57
C ASP A 267 30.68 -3.27 35.70
N SER A 268 31.04 -4.53 35.42
CA SER A 268 32.17 -4.84 34.52
C SER A 268 31.89 -4.40 33.08
N LEU A 269 30.67 -4.60 32.58
CA LEU A 269 30.27 -4.13 31.25
C LEU A 269 30.23 -2.60 31.20
N ILE A 270 29.69 -1.96 32.24
CA ILE A 270 29.63 -0.49 32.36
C ILE A 270 31.04 0.09 32.42
N ALA A 271 31.89 -0.39 33.34
CA ALA A 271 33.23 0.16 33.52
C ALA A 271 34.12 0.02 32.28
N HIS A 272 33.95 -1.05 31.50
CA HIS A 272 34.70 -1.28 30.27
C HIS A 272 34.16 -0.45 29.10
N ASP A 273 32.83 -0.36 28.95
CA ASP A 273 32.22 0.20 27.75
C ASP A 273 31.91 1.70 27.89
N ARG A 274 31.57 2.16 29.10
CA ARG A 274 31.07 3.52 29.35
C ARG A 274 32.13 4.55 28.98
N ILE A 275 31.75 5.42 28.05
CA ILE A 275 32.55 6.61 27.76
C ILE A 275 32.04 7.69 28.73
N PRO A 276 32.82 8.11 29.74
CA PRO A 276 32.45 9.26 30.57
C PRO A 276 32.27 10.47 29.65
N PRO A 277 31.43 11.46 30.02
CA PRO A 277 31.38 12.70 29.27
C PRO A 277 32.82 13.20 29.16
N ARG A 278 33.35 13.37 27.94
CA ARG A 278 34.48 14.27 27.79
C ARG A 278 33.97 15.60 28.32
N ASP A 279 34.73 16.25 29.20
CA ASP A 279 34.40 17.54 29.82
C ASP A 279 34.10 18.67 28.80
N ASP A 280 34.15 18.37 27.50
CA ASP A 280 33.83 19.26 26.39
C ASP A 280 32.48 18.99 25.68
N ASP A 281 31.82 17.83 25.87
CA ASP A 281 30.59 17.46 25.12
C ASP A 281 29.29 17.62 25.94
N ALA A 282 29.31 17.38 27.26
CA ALA A 282 28.12 17.61 28.10
C ALA A 282 27.90 19.10 28.40
N THR A 283 28.97 19.87 28.46
CA THR A 283 28.96 21.32 28.75
C THR A 283 28.58 22.15 27.53
N LYS A 284 28.74 21.61 26.30
CA LYS A 284 28.26 22.27 25.06
C LYS A 284 26.87 21.84 24.60
N LEU A 285 26.32 20.76 25.15
CA LEU A 285 24.91 20.36 24.94
C LEU A 285 23.94 21.12 25.84
N ALA A 286 24.44 21.88 26.83
CA ALA A 286 23.63 22.68 27.74
C ALA A 286 23.74 24.21 27.51
N GLU A 287 24.62 24.67 26.62
CA GLU A 287 24.84 26.11 26.33
C GLU A 287 24.58 26.44 24.85
N SER A 288 23.41 26.05 24.37
CA SER A 288 22.76 26.67 23.21
C SER A 288 21.46 27.35 23.66
N GLU A 289 21.58 28.22 24.67
CA GLU A 289 20.50 29.12 25.13
C GLU A 289 20.16 30.25 24.14
N THR A 290 20.51 30.13 22.85
CA THR A 290 20.20 31.17 21.85
C THR A 290 19.27 30.75 20.71
N GLU A 291 18.80 29.50 20.64
CA GLU A 291 17.76 29.11 19.66
C GLU A 291 16.70 28.13 20.23
N SER A 292 16.53 28.05 21.55
CA SER A 292 15.44 27.26 22.18
C SER A 292 14.05 27.94 22.10
N ALA A 293 13.87 28.92 21.21
CA ALA A 293 12.66 29.73 21.11
C ALA A 293 11.58 29.12 20.19
N LEU A 294 11.77 27.90 19.67
CA LEU A 294 10.72 27.19 18.95
C LEU A 294 9.88 26.35 19.94
N SER A 295 8.56 26.51 19.89
CA SER A 295 7.61 25.77 20.74
C SER A 295 7.84 24.25 20.64
N GLU A 296 7.62 23.52 21.74
CA GLU A 296 7.64 22.04 21.79
C GLU A 296 6.87 21.41 20.62
N THR A 297 5.76 22.03 20.23
CA THR A 297 4.93 21.65 19.08
C THR A 297 5.68 21.70 17.74
N VAL A 298 6.53 22.72 17.52
CA VAL A 298 7.33 22.87 16.28
C VAL A 298 8.33 21.71 16.17
N ASN A 299 9.01 21.40 17.28
CA ASN A 299 9.98 20.32 17.33
C ASN A 299 9.33 18.95 17.09
N GLN A 300 8.14 18.71 17.65
CA GLN A 300 7.38 17.48 17.43
C GLN A 300 6.94 17.32 15.98
N LEU A 301 6.43 18.39 15.35
CA LEU A 301 6.00 18.36 13.95
C LEU A 301 7.18 18.11 12.99
N ALA A 302 8.29 18.82 13.17
CA ALA A 302 9.50 18.64 12.37
C ALA A 302 10.05 17.20 12.51
N ALA A 303 10.16 16.71 13.75
CA ALA A 303 10.69 15.38 14.02
C ALA A 303 9.78 14.24 13.56
N ALA A 304 8.45 14.43 13.56
CA ALA A 304 7.52 13.46 13.00
C ALA A 304 7.75 13.24 11.50
N ARG A 305 8.21 14.26 10.78
CA ARG A 305 8.63 14.14 9.37
C ARG A 305 10.04 13.57 9.22
N LEU A 306 10.98 13.92 10.12
CA LEU A 306 12.37 13.42 10.07
C LEU A 306 12.46 11.89 10.11
N VAL A 307 11.52 11.18 10.73
CA VAL A 307 11.53 9.70 10.76
C VAL A 307 11.05 9.04 9.45
N THR A 308 10.41 9.80 8.56
CA THR A 308 9.84 9.30 7.29
C THR A 308 10.88 9.25 6.18
N ALA A 309 10.53 8.69 5.02
CA ALA A 309 11.38 8.64 3.83
C ALA A 309 11.80 10.02 3.29
N GLU A 310 11.09 11.08 3.69
CA GLU A 310 11.40 12.46 3.28
C GLU A 310 12.45 13.14 4.19
N GLY A 311 12.73 12.53 5.35
CA GLY A 311 13.79 12.94 6.25
C GLY A 311 14.94 11.94 6.23
N PHE A 312 15.19 11.31 7.39
CA PHE A 312 16.25 10.34 7.59
C PHE A 312 15.84 8.90 7.24
N GLY A 313 14.57 8.63 6.92
CA GLY A 313 14.11 7.30 6.50
C GLY A 313 14.13 6.24 7.61
N CYS A 314 14.02 6.63 8.88
CA CYS A 314 14.10 5.70 10.01
C CYS A 314 13.04 4.58 9.92
N GLN A 315 11.83 4.92 9.49
CA GLN A 315 10.72 3.98 9.30
C GLN A 315 10.97 2.92 8.24
N SER A 316 11.91 3.12 7.31
CA SER A 316 12.21 2.14 6.28
C SER A 316 12.74 0.84 6.89
N CYS A 317 13.42 0.91 8.04
CA CYS A 317 14.01 -0.25 8.71
C CYS A 317 13.45 -0.50 10.13
N HIS A 318 12.97 0.55 10.81
CA HIS A 318 12.53 0.48 12.19
C HIS A 318 11.01 0.59 12.33
N ALA A 319 10.42 -0.22 13.21
CA ALA A 319 9.09 0.06 13.73
C ALA A 319 9.12 1.30 14.64
N ILE A 320 8.05 2.09 14.66
CA ILE A 320 7.88 3.22 15.58
C ILE A 320 6.46 3.16 16.14
N GLY A 321 6.35 2.78 17.40
CA GLY A 321 5.05 2.54 18.03
C GLY A 321 4.38 1.34 17.38
N ALA A 322 3.15 1.53 16.88
CA ALA A 322 2.40 0.51 16.14
C ALA A 322 2.71 0.49 14.62
N VAL A 323 3.45 1.48 14.11
CA VAL A 323 3.77 1.55 12.67
C VAL A 323 4.98 0.67 12.38
N GLU A 324 4.74 -0.37 11.59
CA GLU A 324 5.78 -1.26 11.07
C GLU A 324 6.15 -0.91 9.63
N SER A 325 7.40 -1.22 9.25
CA SER A 325 7.83 -1.11 7.86
C SER A 325 7.32 -2.30 7.04
N PRO A 326 6.58 -2.08 5.94
CA PRO A 326 6.17 -3.15 5.06
C PRO A 326 7.42 -3.67 4.32
N LYS A 327 7.84 -4.91 4.63
CA LYS A 327 8.86 -5.70 3.93
C LYS A 327 10.31 -5.20 4.05
N VAL A 328 10.91 -5.42 5.22
CA VAL A 328 12.36 -5.22 5.44
C VAL A 328 13.06 -6.57 5.52
N ASP A 329 14.17 -6.72 4.82
CA ASP A 329 15.03 -7.90 4.94
C ASP A 329 15.46 -8.11 6.39
N LEU A 330 15.51 -9.37 6.83
CA LEU A 330 15.81 -9.71 8.23
C LEU A 330 17.17 -9.19 8.71
N ASN A 331 18.13 -8.96 7.80
CA ASN A 331 19.46 -8.41 8.11
C ASN A 331 19.44 -6.88 8.36
N ALA A 332 18.53 -6.15 7.73
CA ALA A 332 18.39 -4.70 7.83
C ALA A 332 17.32 -4.28 8.86
N ARG A 333 16.54 -5.23 9.39
CA ARG A 333 15.44 -4.96 10.32
C ARG A 333 15.93 -4.39 11.66
N GLY A 334 15.45 -3.18 11.97
CA GLY A 334 15.76 -2.45 13.20
C GLY A 334 14.77 -2.70 14.34
N THR A 335 15.18 -2.40 15.58
CA THR A 335 14.30 -2.45 16.77
C THR A 335 13.25 -1.37 16.73
N ASN A 336 12.12 -1.59 17.41
CA ASN A 336 11.13 -0.53 17.63
C ASN A 336 11.80 0.69 18.31
N LEU A 337 11.56 1.90 17.82
CA LEU A 337 12.15 3.14 18.32
C LEU A 337 11.27 3.90 19.31
N ALA A 338 9.99 3.51 19.48
CA ALA A 338 9.13 4.16 20.46
C ALA A 338 9.67 3.99 21.89
N MET A 339 9.65 5.09 22.64
CA MET A 339 10.15 5.17 24.02
C MET A 339 11.59 4.64 24.15
N LEU A 340 12.46 4.92 23.18
CA LEU A 340 13.83 4.39 23.20
C LEU A 340 14.66 4.88 24.40
N GLY A 341 14.35 6.05 24.93
CA GLY A 341 15.03 6.71 26.04
C GLY A 341 14.77 6.04 27.38
N GLU A 342 13.76 5.18 27.50
CA GLU A 342 13.61 4.30 28.68
C GLU A 342 14.73 3.25 28.75
N ARG A 343 15.40 2.98 27.62
CA ARG A 343 16.37 1.88 27.49
C ARG A 343 17.75 2.32 27.03
N VAL A 344 17.84 3.31 26.15
CA VAL A 344 19.08 3.77 25.51
C VAL A 344 19.44 5.15 26.04
N ARG A 345 20.73 5.44 26.19
CA ARG A 345 21.21 6.76 26.63
C ARG A 345 21.23 7.79 25.49
N PRO A 346 20.85 9.05 25.73
CA PRO A 346 20.87 10.11 24.70
C PRO A 346 22.25 10.32 24.07
N SER A 347 23.30 10.33 24.90
CA SER A 347 24.68 10.54 24.43
C SER A 347 25.18 9.40 23.54
N TRP A 348 24.74 8.16 23.81
CA TRP A 348 25.04 7.03 22.93
C TRP A 348 24.28 7.14 21.61
N PHE A 349 22.98 7.48 21.66
CA PHE A 349 22.15 7.67 20.46
C PHE A 349 22.76 8.69 19.50
N GLN A 350 23.18 9.85 20.01
CA GLN A 350 23.80 10.91 19.22
C GLN A 350 25.08 10.42 18.50
N ARG A 351 25.92 9.60 19.16
CA ARG A 351 27.11 9.01 18.52
C ARG A 351 26.76 7.91 17.53
N TRP A 352 25.80 7.05 17.87
CA TRP A 352 25.37 5.92 17.06
C TRP A 352 24.78 6.36 15.72
N VAL A 353 23.84 7.31 15.75
CA VAL A 353 23.15 7.78 14.55
C VAL A 353 24.10 8.46 13.56
N ARG A 354 25.11 9.19 14.05
CA ARG A 354 26.10 9.87 13.20
C ARG A 354 27.12 8.93 12.56
N ASN A 355 27.49 7.83 13.22
CA ASN A 355 28.47 6.89 12.71
C ASN A 355 28.32 5.49 13.36
N PRO A 356 27.34 4.69 12.91
CA PRO A 356 27.07 3.39 13.51
C PRO A 356 28.20 2.37 13.21
N ALA A 357 28.84 2.48 12.04
CA ALA A 357 29.95 1.62 11.63
C ALA A 357 31.19 1.73 12.54
N ARG A 358 31.35 2.86 13.25
CA ARG A 358 32.41 3.05 14.25
C ARG A 358 32.19 2.22 15.52
N ILE A 359 30.95 1.90 15.85
CA ILE A 359 30.58 1.13 17.05
C ILE A 359 30.42 -0.34 16.71
N VAL A 360 29.72 -0.66 15.62
CA VAL A 360 29.60 -2.03 15.10
C VAL A 360 30.08 -2.05 13.65
N PRO A 361 31.22 -2.70 13.34
CA PRO A 361 31.72 -2.79 11.98
C PRO A 361 30.71 -3.42 11.02
N ARG A 362 30.58 -2.85 9.81
CA ARG A 362 29.64 -3.29 8.75
C ARG A 362 28.17 -3.26 9.20
N MET A 363 27.80 -2.25 10.00
CA MET A 363 26.41 -2.01 10.36
C MET A 363 25.60 -1.50 9.15
N GLU A 364 24.44 -2.10 8.89
CA GLU A 364 23.53 -1.74 7.79
C GLU A 364 22.81 -0.40 8.01
N MET A 365 22.69 0.04 9.25
CA MET A 365 22.11 1.36 9.55
C MET A 365 22.97 2.47 8.91
N PRO A 366 22.37 3.40 8.13
CA PRO A 366 23.10 4.48 7.49
C PRO A 366 23.63 5.49 8.53
N ALA A 367 24.76 6.13 8.19
CA ALA A 367 25.33 7.23 8.96
C ALA A 367 24.63 8.55 8.61
N ILE A 368 24.01 9.20 9.58
CA ILE A 368 23.38 10.51 9.39
C ILE A 368 24.41 11.61 9.63
N GLN A 369 24.93 12.16 8.53
CA GLN A 369 25.97 13.20 8.55
C GLN A 369 25.52 14.52 7.94
N THR A 370 24.43 14.49 7.18
CA THR A 370 23.90 15.64 6.47
C THR A 370 22.54 15.99 7.07
N PRO A 371 22.31 17.26 7.45
CA PRO A 371 20.99 17.71 7.86
C PRO A 371 19.97 17.59 6.72
N VAL A 372 18.71 17.35 7.07
CA VAL A 372 17.60 17.51 6.13
C VAL A 372 17.44 18.99 5.83
N ARG A 373 17.45 19.37 4.54
CA ARG A 373 17.32 20.77 4.14
C ARG A 373 15.92 21.32 4.44
N GLY A 374 15.86 22.59 4.82
CA GLY A 374 14.63 23.31 5.14
C GLY A 374 14.11 23.09 6.57
N VAL A 375 14.77 22.27 7.38
CA VAL A 375 14.27 21.84 8.71
C VAL A 375 15.16 22.35 9.82
N LEU A 376 14.58 23.03 10.81
CA LEU A 376 15.28 23.49 12.01
C LEU A 376 16.64 24.14 11.67
N HIS A 377 16.60 25.11 10.75
CA HIS A 377 17.75 25.88 10.28
C HIS A 377 18.89 25.05 9.66
N ASP A 378 18.57 23.91 9.04
CA ASP A 378 19.55 22.96 8.50
C ASP A 378 20.56 22.49 9.56
N SER A 379 20.19 22.55 10.84
CA SER A 379 21.06 22.15 11.93
C SER A 379 20.85 20.66 12.25
N LEU A 380 21.82 19.84 11.87
CA LEU A 380 21.79 18.40 12.16
C LEU A 380 21.67 18.14 13.67
N SER A 381 22.25 18.98 14.52
CA SER A 381 22.13 18.84 15.97
C SER A 381 20.71 19.09 16.44
N LEU A 382 20.07 20.20 16.04
CA LEU A 382 18.68 20.49 16.40
C LEU A 382 17.72 19.40 15.87
N GLN A 383 17.95 18.90 14.66
CA GLN A 383 17.16 17.82 14.06
C GLN A 383 17.26 16.51 14.85
N LEU A 384 18.47 16.13 15.28
CA LEU A 384 18.67 14.92 16.08
C LEU A 384 18.13 15.06 17.52
N ASP A 385 18.16 16.27 18.09
CA ASP A 385 17.58 16.56 19.40
C ASP A 385 16.04 16.52 19.35
N ALA A 386 15.43 17.11 18.33
CA ALA A 386 13.99 17.03 18.08
C ALA A 386 13.53 15.58 17.82
N LEU A 387 14.32 14.83 17.05
CA LEU A 387 14.10 13.39 16.81
C LEU A 387 14.14 12.59 18.12
N TRP A 388 15.14 12.86 18.98
CA TRP A 388 15.24 12.22 20.29
C TRP A 388 14.03 12.52 21.17
N ALA A 389 13.62 13.78 21.28
CA ALA A 389 12.46 14.17 22.09
C ALA A 389 11.17 13.49 21.58
N THR A 390 10.97 13.47 20.27
CA THR A 390 9.74 12.96 19.64
C THR A 390 9.60 11.45 19.74
N LEU A 391 10.68 10.68 19.50
CA LEU A 391 10.67 9.22 19.68
C LEU A 391 10.41 8.78 21.13
N ASN A 392 10.59 9.71 22.08
CA ASN A 392 10.35 9.53 23.51
C ASN A 392 9.03 10.14 24.00
N THR A 393 8.16 10.56 23.08
CA THR A 393 6.81 11.02 23.41
C THR A 393 5.87 9.81 23.55
N PRO A 394 5.17 9.65 24.69
CA PRO A 394 4.24 8.53 24.89
C PRO A 394 3.15 8.50 23.82
N GLY A 395 2.94 7.33 23.21
CA GLY A 395 1.92 7.13 22.17
C GLY A 395 2.25 7.75 20.81
N PHE A 396 3.43 8.35 20.63
CA PHE A 396 3.84 8.91 19.35
C PHE A 396 3.80 7.85 18.24
N THR A 397 3.04 8.15 17.20
CA THR A 397 2.92 7.34 16.00
C THR A 397 3.17 8.24 14.79
N PRO A 398 4.22 8.00 14.01
CA PRO A 398 4.52 8.81 12.83
C PRO A 398 3.56 8.51 11.66
N PRO A 399 3.56 9.34 10.59
CA PRO A 399 2.81 9.07 9.37
C PRO A 399 3.15 7.70 8.78
N ARG A 400 2.19 7.07 8.08
CA ARG A 400 2.43 5.75 7.48
C ARG A 400 3.50 5.84 6.38
N PRO A 401 4.48 4.92 6.33
CA PRO A 401 5.50 4.94 5.27
C PRO A 401 4.91 4.53 3.91
N GLY A 402 5.61 4.90 2.84
CA GLY A 402 5.34 4.43 1.48
C GLY A 402 4.03 4.92 0.84
N PRO A 403 3.69 6.22 0.86
CA PRO A 403 2.53 6.71 0.12
C PRO A 403 2.73 6.49 -1.40
N VAL A 404 1.65 6.12 -2.09
CA VAL A 404 1.63 5.98 -3.56
C VAL A 404 1.73 7.36 -4.22
N ARG A 405 1.11 8.37 -3.60
CA ARG A 405 1.11 9.77 -4.03
C ARG A 405 1.09 10.71 -2.84
N VAL A 406 1.64 11.89 -3.05
CA VAL A 406 1.66 12.97 -2.06
C VAL A 406 1.20 14.26 -2.73
N ILE A 407 0.22 14.94 -2.15
CA ILE A 407 -0.17 16.29 -2.54
C ILE A 407 0.55 17.27 -1.61
N ARG A 408 1.39 18.13 -2.19
CA ARG A 408 2.10 19.19 -1.46
C ARG A 408 1.72 20.54 -2.03
N THR A 409 1.52 21.52 -1.16
CA THR A 409 1.18 22.90 -1.52
C THR A 409 2.37 23.86 -1.47
N HIS A 410 3.62 23.38 -1.32
CA HIS A 410 4.82 24.24 -1.37
C HIS A 410 6.12 23.54 -1.85
N ASN A 411 7.03 24.36 -2.39
CA ASN A 411 8.44 24.16 -2.83
C ASN A 411 8.72 23.42 -4.16
N ASP A 412 8.11 23.88 -5.26
CA ASP A 412 8.60 23.60 -6.62
C ASP A 412 9.10 24.91 -7.27
N THR A 413 10.15 24.84 -8.09
CA THR A 413 10.51 25.94 -9.01
C THR A 413 9.70 25.90 -10.32
N ASN A 414 8.90 24.85 -10.53
CA ASN A 414 7.92 24.74 -11.61
C ASN A 414 6.60 24.13 -11.07
N ILE A 415 5.53 24.95 -10.96
CA ILE A 415 4.13 24.56 -10.66
C ILE A 415 3.90 24.28 -9.14
N ASP A 416 3.19 25.04 -8.31
CA ASP A 416 2.05 25.96 -8.49
C ASP A 416 1.77 26.71 -7.14
N ASP A 417 1.73 28.05 -7.10
CA ASP A 417 1.43 28.87 -5.89
C ASP A 417 -0.07 28.81 -5.45
N ARG A 418 -0.80 27.78 -5.87
CA ARG A 418 -2.27 27.71 -5.79
C ARG A 418 -2.77 26.79 -4.69
N ALA A 419 -4.05 26.97 -4.36
CA ALA A 419 -4.79 26.04 -3.52
C ALA A 419 -5.18 24.74 -4.28
N TRP A 420 -5.44 23.69 -3.53
CA TRP A 420 -5.89 22.38 -4.03
C TRP A 420 -7.21 21.98 -3.37
N LEU A 421 -8.07 21.31 -4.14
CA LEU A 421 -9.29 20.68 -3.65
C LEU A 421 -9.25 19.16 -3.88
N LEU A 422 -9.22 18.38 -2.81
CA LEU A 422 -9.34 16.93 -2.86
C LEU A 422 -10.75 16.52 -2.42
N SER A 423 -11.43 15.68 -3.22
CA SER A 423 -12.82 15.25 -2.96
C SER A 423 -13.02 13.75 -2.86
N ASP A 424 -11.92 12.99 -2.75
CA ASP A 424 -11.92 11.54 -2.63
C ASP A 424 -11.90 11.09 -1.15
N VAL A 425 -12.02 9.79 -0.91
CA VAL A 425 -12.06 9.18 0.42
C VAL A 425 -10.82 9.53 1.22
N ILE A 426 -11.00 10.07 2.42
CA ILE A 426 -9.90 10.32 3.37
C ILE A 426 -10.15 9.60 4.69
N GLU A 427 -9.12 8.92 5.20
CA GLU A 427 -9.10 8.34 6.55
C GLU A 427 -8.31 9.27 7.48
N ALA A 428 -8.97 9.82 8.50
CA ALA A 428 -8.36 10.66 9.53
C ALA A 428 -8.76 10.14 10.92
N ASN A 429 -7.77 9.81 11.77
CA ASN A 429 -7.95 9.16 13.08
C ASN A 429 -8.98 8.01 13.04
N GLU A 430 -8.77 7.05 12.12
CA GLU A 430 -9.62 5.86 11.93
C GLU A 430 -11.05 6.12 11.43
N LYS A 431 -11.49 7.39 11.31
CA LYS A 431 -12.74 7.75 10.63
C LYS A 431 -12.49 7.91 9.13
N ALA A 432 -13.26 7.16 8.33
CA ALA A 432 -13.32 7.34 6.88
C ALA A 432 -14.38 8.39 6.52
N PHE A 433 -14.00 9.38 5.73
CA PHE A 433 -14.92 10.33 5.11
C PHE A 433 -15.03 9.97 3.64
N ILE A 434 -16.25 9.67 3.17
CA ILE A 434 -16.47 9.11 1.82
C ILE A 434 -16.51 10.22 0.75
N ARG A 435 -16.97 11.42 1.12
CA ARG A 435 -17.14 12.58 0.22
C ARG A 435 -16.71 13.88 0.92
N PRO A 436 -15.50 13.98 1.48
CA PRO A 436 -15.04 15.23 2.09
C PRO A 436 -14.71 16.27 1.00
N LEU A 437 -14.56 17.53 1.41
CA LEU A 437 -13.79 18.53 0.67
C LEU A 437 -12.54 18.85 1.50
N VAL A 438 -11.37 18.46 0.98
CA VAL A 438 -10.08 18.76 1.61
C VAL A 438 -9.42 19.91 0.85
N PHE A 439 -9.20 21.01 1.56
CA PHE A 439 -8.58 22.21 1.03
C PHE A 439 -7.11 22.22 1.43
N GLY A 440 -6.19 22.22 0.45
CA GLY A 440 -4.76 22.41 0.67
C GLY A 440 -4.33 23.79 0.23
N LEU A 441 -3.89 24.65 1.15
CA LEU A 441 -3.54 26.03 0.84
C LEU A 441 -2.02 26.24 0.69
N PRO A 442 -1.58 27.29 -0.05
CA PRO A 442 -0.15 27.57 -0.29
C PRO A 442 0.66 27.79 0.98
N ASN A 443 0.05 28.32 2.04
CA ASN A 443 0.67 28.48 3.35
C ASN A 443 0.71 27.18 4.18
N ARG A 444 0.49 26.00 3.58
CA ARG A 444 0.49 24.68 4.24
C ARG A 444 -0.63 24.45 5.26
N HIS A 445 -1.57 25.37 5.41
CA HIS A 445 -2.78 25.08 6.18
C HIS A 445 -3.70 24.19 5.34
N ASN A 446 -4.21 23.14 5.96
CA ASN A 446 -5.10 22.21 5.31
C ASN A 446 -6.37 22.02 6.14
N PHE A 447 -7.52 22.02 5.47
CA PHE A 447 -8.83 21.96 6.11
C PHE A 447 -9.70 20.87 5.49
N LEU A 448 -10.55 20.24 6.29
CA LEU A 448 -11.52 19.26 5.83
C LEU A 448 -12.94 19.74 6.16
N PHE A 449 -13.79 19.81 5.14
CA PHE A 449 -15.23 19.96 5.27
C PHE A 449 -15.92 18.61 5.04
N ASP A 450 -16.64 18.14 6.05
CA ASP A 450 -17.37 16.87 6.02
C ASP A 450 -18.74 17.10 5.36
N LEU A 451 -18.92 16.68 4.11
CA LEU A 451 -20.21 16.82 3.42
C LEU A 451 -21.32 15.95 4.04
N GLU A 452 -20.97 14.85 4.72
CA GLU A 452 -21.94 13.99 5.41
C GLU A 452 -22.56 14.74 6.58
N ALA A 453 -21.73 15.42 7.38
CA ALA A 453 -22.16 16.19 8.53
C ALA A 453 -22.50 17.67 8.22
N GLY A 454 -22.11 18.19 7.05
CA GLY A 454 -22.31 19.58 6.64
C GLY A 454 -21.57 20.60 7.49
N GLN A 455 -20.33 20.30 7.88
CA GLN A 455 -19.52 21.14 8.79
C GLN A 455 -18.03 21.06 8.48
N LEU A 456 -17.30 22.12 8.82
CA LEU A 456 -15.83 22.15 8.80
C LEU A 456 -15.31 21.47 10.08
N THR A 457 -14.44 20.45 9.96
CA THR A 457 -14.07 19.59 11.10
C THR A 457 -12.58 19.56 11.40
N THR A 458 -11.74 19.34 10.39
CA THR A 458 -10.34 18.95 10.64
C THR A 458 -9.39 19.98 10.08
N TRP A 459 -8.35 20.32 10.85
CA TRP A 459 -7.26 21.21 10.47
C TRP A 459 -5.92 20.55 10.78
N TRP A 460 -4.97 20.62 9.84
CA TRP A 460 -3.57 20.23 10.03
C TRP A 460 -2.64 21.15 9.26
N LEU A 461 -1.36 21.13 9.64
CA LEU A 461 -0.31 21.93 9.01
C LEU A 461 0.75 21.01 8.38
N GLY A 462 1.04 21.19 7.09
CA GLY A 462 2.05 20.41 6.37
C GLY A 462 1.62 20.01 4.96
N ASP A 463 2.05 18.83 4.51
CA ASP A 463 1.58 18.27 3.24
C ASP A 463 0.05 18.06 3.31
N THR A 464 -0.63 18.25 2.17
CA THR A 464 -2.09 18.24 2.14
C THR A 464 -2.61 16.84 2.41
N ALA A 465 -2.22 15.87 1.59
CA ALA A 465 -2.68 14.50 1.79
C ALA A 465 -1.70 13.48 1.19
N TYR A 466 -1.69 12.30 1.81
CA TYR A 466 -0.95 11.13 1.37
C TYR A 466 -1.92 10.06 0.91
N GLN A 467 -1.70 9.50 -0.27
CA GLN A 467 -2.52 8.41 -0.80
C GLN A 467 -1.87 7.06 -0.47
N TYR A 468 -2.67 6.14 0.04
CA TYR A 468 -2.25 4.79 0.40
C TYR A 468 -3.16 3.75 -0.24
N THR A 469 -2.67 2.50 -0.23
CA THR A 469 -3.45 1.33 -0.63
C THR A 469 -3.60 0.36 0.54
N ARG A 470 -4.79 -0.23 0.69
CA ARG A 470 -5.09 -1.32 1.63
C ARG A 470 -5.86 -2.40 0.88
N GLY A 471 -5.18 -3.51 0.59
CA GLY A 471 -5.70 -4.50 -0.34
C GLY A 471 -5.91 -3.86 -1.72
N LYS A 472 -7.13 -3.92 -2.23
CA LYS A 472 -7.52 -3.27 -3.50
C LYS A 472 -7.97 -1.82 -3.35
N THR A 473 -8.17 -1.34 -2.11
CA THR A 473 -8.77 -0.03 -1.85
C THR A 473 -7.71 1.05 -1.77
N TRP A 474 -8.03 2.19 -2.37
CA TRP A 474 -7.23 3.41 -2.33
C TRP A 474 -7.93 4.41 -1.42
N PHE A 475 -7.15 5.08 -0.57
CA PHE A 475 -7.67 6.11 0.32
C PHE A 475 -6.58 7.14 0.59
N TRP A 476 -7.01 8.36 0.87
CA TRP A 476 -6.15 9.44 1.31
C TRP A 476 -6.05 9.45 2.83
N ALA A 477 -5.00 10.04 3.37
CA ALA A 477 -4.90 10.41 4.77
C ALA A 477 -4.32 11.83 4.87
N PRO A 478 -4.57 12.56 5.97
CA PRO A 478 -3.92 13.83 6.24
C PRO A 478 -2.39 13.71 6.11
N GLY A 479 -1.76 14.65 5.42
CA GLY A 479 -0.30 14.66 5.18
C GLY A 479 0.55 15.08 6.39
N ALA A 480 -0.08 15.29 7.55
CA ALA A 480 0.59 15.62 8.80
C ALA A 480 -0.28 15.24 10.01
N ALA A 481 0.25 15.41 11.22
CA ALA A 481 -0.52 15.28 12.44
C ALA A 481 -1.65 16.32 12.51
N LEU A 482 -2.82 15.90 12.98
CA LEU A 482 -3.98 16.77 13.10
C LEU A 482 -3.80 17.77 14.24
N LEU A 483 -4.15 19.03 13.99
CA LEU A 483 -4.24 20.08 15.02
C LEU A 483 -5.61 20.05 15.74
N THR A 484 -6.60 19.39 15.14
CA THR A 484 -7.95 19.23 15.69
C THR A 484 -8.47 17.82 15.44
N GLU A 485 -9.20 17.28 16.41
CA GLU A 485 -9.78 15.95 16.29
C GLU A 485 -10.97 15.95 15.32
N PRO A 486 -11.17 14.92 14.50
CA PRO A 486 -12.26 14.89 13.52
C PRO A 486 -13.68 14.97 14.12
N GLU A 487 -13.84 14.67 15.41
CA GLU A 487 -15.10 14.80 16.15
C GLU A 487 -15.38 16.25 16.61
N GLN A 488 -14.35 17.10 16.64
CA GLN A 488 -14.45 18.50 17.01
C GLN A 488 -14.80 19.31 15.75
N ALA A 489 -15.97 19.96 15.75
CA ALA A 489 -16.33 20.84 14.65
C ALA A 489 -15.57 22.18 14.79
N LEU A 490 -14.82 22.55 13.76
CA LEU A 490 -14.21 23.87 13.64
C LEU A 490 -15.29 24.94 13.41
N GLU A 491 -16.27 24.64 12.56
CA GLU A 491 -17.46 25.47 12.34
C GLU A 491 -18.71 24.58 12.31
N ARG A 492 -19.57 24.70 13.33
CA ARG A 492 -20.87 24.04 13.35
C ARG A 492 -21.97 25.06 13.13
N ILE A 493 -22.73 24.88 12.05
CA ILE A 493 -23.80 25.78 11.63
C ILE A 493 -25.14 25.26 12.14
N ARG A 494 -25.93 26.14 12.76
CA ARG A 494 -27.34 25.93 13.13
C ARG A 494 -28.15 27.16 12.77
N ILE A 495 -29.43 26.98 12.51
CA ILE A 495 -30.39 28.08 12.34
C ILE A 495 -31.47 27.95 13.40
N VAL A 496 -31.83 29.03 14.08
CA VAL A 496 -32.97 29.07 14.99
C VAL A 496 -34.04 29.93 14.34
N ASP A 497 -35.19 29.35 14.04
CA ASP A 497 -36.27 30.11 13.39
C ASP A 497 -36.97 31.07 14.36
N ALA A 498 -37.88 31.89 13.82
CA ALA A 498 -38.66 32.86 14.60
C ALA A 498 -39.52 32.23 15.72
N ALA A 499 -39.82 30.92 15.65
CA ALA A 499 -40.55 30.19 16.68
C ALA A 499 -39.62 29.58 17.75
N GLY A 500 -38.30 29.79 17.64
CA GLY A 500 -37.31 29.23 18.54
C GLY A 500 -36.93 27.78 18.24
N ARG A 501 -37.36 27.22 17.09
CA ARG A 501 -37.00 25.85 16.69
C ARG A 501 -35.60 25.83 16.10
N GLU A 502 -34.78 24.86 16.51
CA GLU A 502 -33.43 24.68 15.96
C GLU A 502 -33.48 23.91 14.65
N TRP A 503 -32.68 24.30 13.67
CA TRP A 503 -32.50 23.66 12.39
C TRP A 503 -31.04 23.26 12.23
N LYS A 504 -30.79 22.00 11.87
CA LYS A 504 -29.44 21.42 11.83
C LYS A 504 -29.16 20.74 10.49
N PRO A 505 -27.89 20.72 10.03
CA PRO A 505 -27.45 19.84 8.94
C PRO A 505 -27.84 18.39 9.23
N THR A 506 -28.53 17.78 8.29
CA THR A 506 -28.91 16.36 8.34
C THR A 506 -28.83 15.74 6.96
N PRO A 507 -28.29 14.51 6.82
CA PRO A 507 -28.16 13.86 5.53
C PRO A 507 -29.48 13.76 4.75
N SER A 508 -29.44 14.19 3.48
CA SER A 508 -30.41 13.81 2.45
C SER A 508 -29.75 12.75 1.58
N GLY A 509 -30.16 11.48 1.73
CA GLY A 509 -29.39 10.35 1.20
C GLY A 509 -28.14 10.12 2.05
N GLN A 510 -26.96 10.37 1.50
CA GLN A 510 -25.68 10.18 2.22
C GLN A 510 -25.07 11.47 2.77
N ILE A 511 -25.51 12.65 2.31
CA ILE A 511 -24.82 13.91 2.59
C ILE A 511 -25.77 15.00 3.10
N ALA A 512 -25.32 15.78 4.09
CA ALA A 512 -26.03 16.95 4.57
C ALA A 512 -25.69 18.20 3.74
N ALA A 513 -24.52 18.25 3.11
CA ALA A 513 -24.09 19.34 2.24
C ALA A 513 -23.88 18.84 0.81
N HIS A 514 -24.62 19.38 -0.15
CA HIS A 514 -24.41 19.15 -1.57
C HIS A 514 -23.38 20.14 -2.12
N TYR A 515 -22.37 19.61 -2.81
CA TYR A 515 -21.36 20.39 -3.51
C TYR A 515 -21.90 20.81 -4.90
N ASP A 516 -21.96 22.11 -5.15
CA ASP A 516 -22.42 22.66 -6.43
C ASP A 516 -21.25 23.12 -7.32
N GLY A 517 -20.10 23.50 -6.75
CA GLY A 517 -18.90 23.84 -7.52
C GLY A 517 -17.80 24.53 -6.73
N SER A 518 -16.67 24.76 -7.41
CA SER A 518 -15.49 25.46 -6.88
C SER A 518 -14.83 26.32 -7.95
N MET A 519 -14.08 27.32 -7.48
CA MET A 519 -13.32 28.24 -8.32
C MET A 519 -11.98 28.56 -7.69
N HIS A 520 -10.95 28.65 -8.53
CA HIS A 520 -9.59 29.02 -8.12
C HIS A 520 -9.24 30.44 -8.56
N ARG A 521 -8.64 31.22 -7.65
CA ARG A 521 -8.10 32.56 -7.93
C ARG A 521 -6.81 32.76 -7.14
N ASP A 522 -5.67 32.54 -7.79
CA ASP A 522 -4.35 32.62 -7.17
C ASP A 522 -4.27 31.72 -5.90
N ALA A 523 -3.91 32.28 -4.74
CA ALA A 523 -3.89 31.59 -3.45
C ALA A 523 -5.28 31.48 -2.76
N THR A 524 -6.37 31.75 -3.49
CA THR A 524 -7.75 31.74 -2.97
C THR A 524 -8.54 30.60 -3.61
N LEU A 525 -9.19 29.79 -2.78
CA LEU A 525 -10.12 28.75 -3.20
C LEU A 525 -11.51 29.08 -2.70
N GLN A 526 -12.49 29.12 -3.61
CA GLN A 526 -13.88 29.27 -3.25
C GLN A 526 -14.64 28.01 -3.61
N TRP A 527 -15.50 27.54 -2.71
CA TRP A 527 -16.50 26.52 -3.04
C TRP A 527 -17.89 26.99 -2.65
N TYR A 528 -18.90 26.42 -3.30
CA TYR A 528 -20.30 26.71 -3.04
C TYR A 528 -21.17 25.46 -3.15
N GLY A 529 -22.27 25.46 -2.41
CA GLY A 529 -23.13 24.31 -2.25
C GLY A 529 -24.42 24.65 -1.52
N ARG A 530 -25.13 23.60 -1.06
CA ARG A 530 -26.38 23.73 -0.32
C ARG A 530 -26.43 22.77 0.86
N LEU A 531 -26.89 23.26 2.00
CA LEU A 531 -27.09 22.48 3.22
C LEU A 531 -28.56 22.05 3.32
N HIS A 532 -28.79 20.76 3.60
CA HIS A 532 -30.08 20.18 3.92
C HIS A 532 -30.33 20.31 5.42
N MET A 533 -31.25 21.20 5.80
CA MET A 533 -31.57 21.53 7.19
C MET A 533 -32.89 20.90 7.60
N THR A 534 -32.91 20.14 8.69
CA THR A 534 -34.15 19.67 9.32
C THR A 534 -34.39 20.34 10.67
N PRO A 535 -35.66 20.59 11.05
CA PRO A 535 -36.00 21.18 12.32
C PRO A 535 -35.95 20.15 13.47
N SER A 536 -35.62 20.65 14.64
CA SER A 536 -35.74 19.97 15.92
C SER A 536 -36.76 20.71 16.79
N ASP A 537 -37.54 19.95 17.56
CA ASP A 537 -38.44 20.50 18.56
C ASP A 537 -37.68 21.13 19.74
N SER A 538 -38.43 21.72 20.68
CA SER A 538 -37.85 22.35 21.89
C SER A 538 -37.08 21.40 22.82
N GLN A 539 -37.20 20.07 22.63
CA GLN A 539 -36.46 19.04 23.36
C GLN A 539 -35.26 18.50 22.55
N GLY A 540 -35.06 19.00 21.32
CA GLY A 540 -33.98 18.58 20.43
C GLY A 540 -34.28 17.33 19.61
N GLN A 541 -35.52 16.84 19.57
CA GLN A 541 -35.94 15.71 18.73
C GLN A 541 -36.37 16.19 17.34
N ALA A 542 -36.24 15.34 16.30
CA ALA A 542 -36.61 15.71 14.94
C ALA A 542 -38.11 16.03 14.84
N ASP A 543 -38.44 17.23 14.33
CA ASP A 543 -39.81 17.62 14.03
C ASP A 543 -40.19 17.12 12.63
N ALA A 544 -40.84 15.95 12.58
CA ALA A 544 -41.18 15.26 11.34
C ALA A 544 -42.34 15.93 10.55
N GLU A 545 -43.10 16.83 11.15
CA GLU A 545 -44.24 17.50 10.49
C GLU A 545 -43.80 18.74 9.70
N THR A 546 -42.66 19.33 10.05
CA THR A 546 -42.12 20.51 9.37
C THR A 546 -41.14 20.09 8.26
N PRO A 547 -41.35 20.52 6.99
CA PRO A 547 -40.49 20.13 5.88
C PRO A 547 -39.08 20.73 6.00
N ALA A 548 -38.09 19.97 5.52
CA ALA A 548 -36.69 20.41 5.48
C ALA A 548 -36.49 21.67 4.62
N ARG A 549 -35.44 22.44 4.91
CA ARG A 549 -35.02 23.63 4.17
C ARG A 549 -33.68 23.40 3.48
N TRP A 550 -33.50 24.00 2.30
CA TRP A 550 -32.21 24.07 1.62
C TRP A 550 -31.63 25.47 1.80
N ILE A 551 -30.43 25.55 2.38
CA ILE A 551 -29.71 26.80 2.64
C ILE A 551 -28.46 26.83 1.78
N GLY A 552 -28.28 27.86 0.96
CA GLY A 552 -27.05 28.00 0.18
C GLY A 552 -25.87 28.28 1.10
N ILE A 553 -24.73 27.64 0.84
CA ILE A 553 -23.45 27.89 1.53
C ILE A 553 -22.37 28.22 0.51
N ARG A 554 -21.51 29.17 0.85
CA ARG A 554 -20.29 29.49 0.12
C ARG A 554 -19.17 29.71 1.11
N GLN A 555 -18.03 29.06 0.90
CA GLN A 555 -16.82 29.36 1.66
C GLN A 555 -15.71 29.83 0.73
N THR A 556 -15.05 30.91 1.12
CA THR A 556 -13.86 31.43 0.45
C THR A 556 -12.68 31.30 1.41
N LEU A 557 -11.71 30.47 1.04
CA LEU A 557 -10.49 30.23 1.80
C LEU A 557 -9.34 31.02 1.17
N ARG A 558 -8.69 31.86 1.97
CA ARG A 558 -7.57 32.71 1.54
C ARG A 558 -6.39 32.53 2.49
N ALA A 559 -5.24 32.19 1.93
CA ALA A 559 -3.97 32.20 2.64
C ALA A 559 -3.28 33.56 2.53
N THR A 560 -2.67 34.05 3.61
CA THR A 560 -1.70 35.16 3.56
C THR A 560 -0.26 34.63 3.50
N ALA A 561 0.65 35.37 2.87
CA ALA A 561 2.03 34.94 2.61
C ALA A 561 2.88 34.70 3.89
N PHE A 562 3.94 33.89 3.70
CA PHE A 562 4.74 33.10 4.65
C PHE A 562 5.42 33.84 5.83
N GLY A 563 5.60 33.13 6.96
CA GLY A 563 6.35 33.56 8.16
C GLY A 563 5.79 32.93 9.45
N ASP A 564 6.31 33.34 10.61
CA ASP A 564 5.86 32.88 11.96
C ASP A 564 4.38 33.24 12.28
N ASP A 565 3.71 33.95 11.36
CA ASP A 565 2.35 34.47 11.44
C ASP A 565 1.45 34.04 10.26
N ALA A 566 1.71 32.87 9.68
CA ALA A 566 0.85 32.30 8.64
C ALA A 566 -0.61 32.22 9.12
N THR A 567 -1.47 32.97 8.44
CA THR A 567 -2.90 33.06 8.75
C THR A 567 -3.70 32.59 7.56
N THR A 568 -4.75 31.82 7.83
CA THR A 568 -5.77 31.47 6.87
C THR A 568 -7.07 32.10 7.26
N GLN A 569 -7.72 32.76 6.31
CA GLN A 569 -9.05 33.33 6.44
C GLN A 569 -10.06 32.44 5.73
N VAL A 570 -11.14 32.08 6.43
CA VAL A 570 -12.28 31.36 5.87
C VAL A 570 -13.51 32.25 5.98
N ALA A 571 -13.99 32.78 4.86
CA ALA A 571 -15.22 33.55 4.81
C ALA A 571 -16.39 32.63 4.45
N THR A 572 -17.32 32.40 5.39
CA THR A 572 -18.51 31.58 5.17
C THR A 572 -19.73 32.47 4.98
N ARG A 573 -20.49 32.24 3.90
CA ARG A 573 -21.71 32.95 3.53
C ARG A 573 -22.88 31.99 3.36
N LEU A 574 -23.99 32.29 4.02
CA LEU A 574 -25.26 31.57 3.91
C LEU A 574 -26.33 32.40 3.19
N THR A 575 -27.13 31.76 2.35
CA THR A 575 -28.23 32.39 1.59
C THR A 575 -29.53 31.58 1.69
N GLY A 576 -30.67 32.21 1.42
CA GLY A 576 -31.98 31.54 1.48
C GLY A 576 -32.63 31.51 2.86
N LEU A 577 -32.15 32.36 3.78
CA LEU A 577 -32.71 32.50 5.13
C LEU A 577 -34.10 33.15 5.10
N GLN A 578 -34.95 32.79 6.06
CA GLN A 578 -36.29 33.36 6.24
C GLN A 578 -36.27 34.55 7.21
N PRO A 579 -37.27 35.46 7.14
CA PRO A 579 -37.40 36.53 8.12
C PRO A 579 -37.50 35.98 9.55
N GLY A 580 -36.66 36.50 10.46
CA GLY A 580 -36.61 36.07 11.86
C GLY A 580 -35.72 34.84 12.13
N ASP A 581 -35.12 34.23 11.11
CA ASP A 581 -34.09 33.20 11.30
C ASP A 581 -32.84 33.83 11.96
N ARG A 582 -32.26 33.10 12.92
CA ARG A 582 -31.01 33.43 13.60
C ARG A 582 -29.96 32.38 13.26
N VAL A 583 -28.77 32.78 12.82
CA VAL A 583 -27.68 31.84 12.55
C VAL A 583 -26.84 31.70 13.79
N GLN A 584 -26.66 30.46 14.25
CA GLN A 584 -25.74 30.08 15.31
C GLN A 584 -24.55 29.35 14.71
N CYS A 585 -23.36 29.95 14.81
CA CYS A 585 -22.10 29.28 14.51
C CYS A 585 -21.35 29.04 15.82
N SER A 586 -20.96 27.79 16.08
CA SER A 586 -20.14 27.43 17.23
C SER A 586 -18.88 26.70 16.80
N SER A 587 -17.75 27.07 17.41
CA SER A 587 -16.48 26.35 17.28
C SER A 587 -16.16 25.62 18.58
N SER A 588 -15.65 24.40 18.48
CA SER A 588 -15.19 23.61 19.63
C SER A 588 -13.74 23.14 19.41
N ALA A 589 -12.82 24.04 19.11
CA ALA A 589 -11.41 23.69 18.96
C ALA A 589 -10.71 23.68 20.33
N ARG A 590 -10.19 22.51 20.77
CA ARG A 590 -9.18 22.43 21.83
C ARG A 590 -7.80 22.50 21.18
N ALA A 591 -7.11 23.63 21.26
CA ALA A 591 -5.68 23.66 21.00
C ALA A 591 -4.94 23.13 22.24
N THR A 592 -4.45 21.90 22.20
CA THR A 592 -3.61 21.35 23.27
C THR A 592 -2.14 21.66 23.00
N GLY A 593 -1.57 22.54 23.82
CA GLY A 593 -0.15 22.63 24.17
C GLY A 593 -0.05 22.94 25.67
N PRO A 594 1.10 22.79 26.34
CA PRO A 594 1.22 22.99 27.79
C PRO A 594 1.19 24.48 28.15
N ALA A 595 0.02 25.09 27.99
CA ALA A 595 -0.40 26.34 28.58
C ALA A 595 -1.91 26.26 28.76
N SER A 596 -2.34 26.13 30.01
CA SER A 596 -3.74 26.16 30.40
C SER A 596 -4.42 27.43 29.90
N HIS A 597 -5.44 27.32 29.05
CA HIS A 597 -6.46 28.36 28.88
C HIS A 597 -7.86 27.76 28.71
N SER A 598 -8.84 28.51 29.24
CA SER A 598 -10.25 28.17 29.47
C SER A 598 -10.97 27.56 28.27
N PRO A 599 -11.89 26.59 28.47
CA PRO A 599 -12.80 26.11 27.44
C PRO A 599 -13.90 27.14 27.19
N ASP A 600 -13.61 28.20 26.44
CA ASP A 600 -14.65 29.13 26.04
C ASP A 600 -15.20 28.66 24.69
N SER A 601 -16.27 27.87 24.73
CA SER A 601 -17.11 27.66 23.55
C SER A 601 -17.68 29.02 23.12
N TRP A 602 -17.36 29.49 21.92
CA TRP A 602 -17.97 30.71 21.40
C TRP A 602 -19.26 30.34 20.67
N GLN A 603 -20.35 31.02 21.03
CA GLN A 603 -21.61 30.99 20.27
C GLN A 603 -21.80 32.36 19.65
N LEU A 604 -21.73 32.44 18.32
CA LEU A 604 -22.14 33.63 17.58
C LEU A 604 -23.61 33.47 17.24
N GLU A 605 -24.50 34.24 17.88
CA GLU A 605 -25.93 34.29 17.58
C GLU A 605 -26.23 35.59 16.84
N LEU A 606 -26.52 35.47 15.54
CA LEU A 606 -26.82 36.61 14.65
C LEU A 606 -28.34 36.74 14.48
N GLN A 607 -28.91 37.89 14.84
CA GLN A 607 -30.34 38.20 14.75
C GLN A 607 -30.61 39.31 13.71
N LEU A 608 -31.71 39.21 12.96
CA LEU A 608 -32.10 40.22 11.96
C LEU A 608 -32.45 41.57 12.62
N GLY A 609 -31.60 42.60 12.35
CA GLY A 609 -31.58 44.01 12.82
C GLY A 609 -31.09 44.22 14.27
N GLN A 610 -30.56 45.36 14.77
CA GLN A 610 -29.49 46.30 14.36
C GLN A 610 -28.49 46.50 15.54
N THR A 611 -27.17 46.33 15.35
CA THR A 611 -26.07 47.12 16.00
C THR A 611 -24.70 46.57 15.54
N LEU A 612 -23.72 47.47 15.33
CA LEU A 612 -22.36 47.20 14.84
C LEU A 612 -21.37 47.03 16.01
N PHE A 613 -20.58 45.96 15.99
CA PHE A 613 -19.41 45.77 16.86
C PHE A 613 -18.21 45.26 16.04
N GLU A 614 -17.04 45.76 16.37
CA GLU A 614 -15.74 45.18 15.99
C GLU A 614 -15.27 44.34 17.19
N ILE A 615 -15.10 43.03 16.99
CA ILE A 615 -14.61 42.11 18.02
C ILE A 615 -13.25 41.59 17.57
N THR A 616 -12.21 42.07 18.23
CA THR A 616 -10.84 41.57 18.14
C THR A 616 -10.61 40.68 19.36
N THR A 617 -10.59 39.36 19.18
CA THR A 617 -10.08 38.42 20.19
C THR A 617 -9.33 37.32 19.48
N GLN A 618 -8.26 36.79 20.08
CA GLN A 618 -7.18 35.97 19.47
C GLN A 618 -7.57 34.65 18.75
N ASN A 619 -8.83 34.48 18.36
CA ASN A 619 -9.30 33.77 17.16
C ASN A 619 -10.50 34.58 16.64
N GLU A 620 -10.27 35.45 15.65
CA GLU A 620 -11.20 36.51 15.27
C GLU A 620 -12.29 35.97 14.34
N MET A 621 -13.54 35.93 14.82
CA MET A 621 -14.71 35.93 13.93
C MET A 621 -15.17 37.36 13.67
N GLN A 622 -15.05 37.84 12.43
CA GLN A 622 -15.41 39.21 12.04
C GLN A 622 -16.55 39.21 11.02
N LEU A 623 -17.59 40.02 11.23
CA LEU A 623 -18.69 40.21 10.28
C LEU A 623 -18.23 41.16 9.16
N LEU A 624 -18.30 40.75 7.89
CA LEU A 624 -17.71 41.49 6.76
C LEU A 624 -18.66 42.44 6.02
N ASP A 625 -19.98 42.26 6.11
CA ASP A 625 -20.98 43.17 5.51
C ASP A 625 -22.18 43.33 6.46
N ALA A 626 -22.45 44.57 6.86
CA ALA A 626 -23.34 44.94 7.95
C ALA A 626 -24.62 45.63 7.46
N SER A 627 -25.11 45.31 6.27
CA SER A 627 -26.21 46.12 5.75
C SER A 627 -27.51 46.04 6.56
N ARG A 628 -27.80 45.07 7.47
CA ARG A 628 -28.90 45.07 8.51
C ARG A 628 -28.92 43.89 9.57
N TRP A 629 -28.14 43.85 10.69
CA TRP A 629 -28.21 42.78 11.74
C TRP A 629 -27.81 43.20 13.22
N GLU A 630 -28.30 42.50 14.28
CA GLU A 630 -27.87 42.52 15.73
C GLU A 630 -27.00 41.30 16.09
N LEU A 631 -26.11 41.48 17.08
CA LEU A 631 -25.28 40.45 17.69
C LEU A 631 -25.57 40.41 19.19
N VAL A 632 -26.12 39.30 19.72
CA VAL A 632 -26.54 39.20 21.13
C VAL A 632 -25.51 38.39 21.94
N PRO A 633 -24.61 39.02 22.71
CA PRO A 633 -23.72 38.30 23.61
C PRO A 633 -24.50 37.72 24.81
N LYS A 634 -24.14 36.50 25.23
CA LYS A 634 -24.81 35.71 26.29
C LYS A 634 -24.82 36.34 27.70
N LYS A 635 -24.36 37.59 27.86
CA LYS A 635 -24.34 38.39 29.11
C LYS A 635 -24.61 39.88 28.84
N SER A 636 -25.85 40.28 28.54
CA SER A 636 -26.29 41.67 28.68
C SER A 636 -27.77 41.72 29.10
N THR A 637 -28.10 42.54 30.10
CA THR A 637 -29.41 42.59 30.78
C THR A 637 -30.16 43.91 30.56
N ASN A 638 -29.84 44.73 29.55
CA ASN A 638 -30.49 46.03 29.36
C ASN A 638 -31.27 46.16 28.03
N GLU A 639 -32.55 46.53 28.13
CA GLU A 639 -33.55 46.60 27.04
C GLU A 639 -33.59 47.96 26.27
N GLN A 640 -32.70 48.91 26.54
CA GLN A 640 -32.85 50.30 26.06
C GLN A 640 -32.04 50.69 24.81
N GLU A 641 -31.40 49.75 24.11
CA GLU A 641 -30.56 50.04 22.93
C GLU A 641 -31.15 49.41 21.66
N ARG A 642 -32.26 49.98 21.15
CA ARG A 642 -32.89 49.54 19.89
C ARG A 642 -32.88 50.64 18.83
N VAL A 643 -32.48 50.33 17.60
CA VAL A 643 -32.71 51.16 16.40
C VAL A 643 -33.15 50.26 15.22
N GLU A 644 -33.84 50.79 14.20
CA GLU A 644 -34.50 50.06 13.08
C GLU A 644 -33.85 50.23 11.69
N ALA A 645 -33.76 49.13 10.90
CA ALA A 645 -33.70 49.13 9.41
C ALA A 645 -33.89 47.72 8.82
N HIS A 646 -34.72 47.59 7.76
CA HIS A 646 -34.54 46.93 6.44
C HIS A 646 -34.03 45.44 6.32
N ALA A 647 -34.28 44.61 5.28
CA ALA A 647 -33.33 43.54 4.81
C ALA A 647 -33.25 43.56 3.27
N VAL A 648 -32.07 43.74 2.65
CA VAL A 648 -31.89 43.49 1.20
C VAL A 648 -31.07 42.20 1.14
N ASP A 649 -31.60 41.18 0.47
CA ASP A 649 -30.95 39.92 0.07
C ASP A 649 -30.78 38.75 1.06
N ARG A 650 -31.44 38.72 2.23
CA ARG A 650 -31.64 37.49 3.06
C ARG A 650 -30.39 36.58 3.22
N THR A 651 -29.24 37.20 3.45
CA THR A 651 -27.91 36.58 3.45
C THR A 651 -27.20 36.87 4.77
N VAL A 652 -26.41 35.92 5.28
CA VAL A 652 -25.50 36.10 6.42
C VAL A 652 -24.07 35.71 6.00
N GLN A 653 -23.06 36.47 6.39
CA GLN A 653 -21.64 36.14 6.13
C GLN A 653 -20.78 36.46 7.35
N TRP A 654 -19.89 35.54 7.73
CA TRP A 654 -18.86 35.76 8.74
C TRP A 654 -17.48 35.33 8.21
N LEU A 655 -16.43 35.86 8.84
CA LEU A 655 -15.04 35.50 8.58
C LEU A 655 -14.49 34.77 9.80
N SER A 656 -13.81 33.66 9.61
CA SER A 656 -13.03 32.96 10.64
C SER A 656 -11.56 33.05 10.30
N SER A 657 -10.73 33.52 11.25
CA SER A 657 -9.27 33.56 11.09
C SER A 657 -8.59 32.44 11.86
N TYR A 658 -7.87 31.58 11.16
CA TYR A 658 -7.08 30.48 11.71
C TYR A 658 -5.59 30.82 11.61
N ARG A 659 -4.92 30.96 12.76
CA ARG A 659 -3.49 31.30 12.84
C ARG A 659 -2.74 30.18 13.53
N ALA A 660 -1.60 29.78 12.96
CA ALA A 660 -0.63 28.91 13.61
C ALA A 660 0.61 29.72 13.96
N LEU A 661 1.07 29.62 15.22
CA LEU A 661 2.35 30.20 15.67
C LEU A 661 3.54 29.22 15.43
N VAL A 662 3.31 28.22 14.59
CA VAL A 662 4.29 27.21 14.19
C VAL A 662 4.77 27.63 12.80
N PRO A 663 6.09 27.82 12.58
CA PRO A 663 6.61 28.12 11.26
C PRO A 663 6.14 27.06 10.26
N THR A 664 5.59 27.50 9.13
CA THR A 664 5.21 26.61 8.04
C THR A 664 6.49 26.13 7.36
N ASP A 665 6.79 24.85 7.51
CA ASP A 665 8.08 24.26 7.22
C ASP A 665 8.59 24.47 5.77
N GLN A 666 9.90 24.74 5.63
CA GLN A 666 10.60 25.21 4.43
C GLN A 666 11.28 24.06 3.64
N PHE A 667 10.74 22.85 3.67
CA PHE A 667 11.34 21.70 2.96
C PHE A 667 11.39 21.91 1.44
N PRO A 668 12.56 22.09 0.80
CA PRO A 668 12.64 22.12 -0.65
C PRO A 668 12.21 20.76 -1.22
N GLN A 669 11.47 20.71 -2.34
CA GLN A 669 11.40 19.44 -3.07
C GLN A 669 12.81 18.99 -3.44
N THR A 670 13.09 17.70 -3.27
CA THR A 670 14.21 17.09 -3.97
C THR A 670 13.82 17.08 -5.45
N PRO A 671 14.57 17.74 -6.35
CA PRO A 671 14.28 17.70 -7.77
C PRO A 671 14.23 16.24 -8.21
N VAL A 672 13.08 15.81 -8.71
CA VAL A 672 12.97 14.50 -9.34
C VAL A 672 13.62 14.66 -10.71
N ALA A 673 14.67 13.89 -10.99
CA ALA A 673 15.27 13.88 -12.32
C ALA A 673 14.17 13.56 -13.35
N GLU A 674 14.08 14.38 -14.40
CA GLU A 674 13.12 14.13 -15.48
C GLU A 674 13.34 12.72 -16.05
N LEU A 675 12.27 11.94 -16.01
CA LEU A 675 12.29 10.60 -16.59
C LEU A 675 12.13 10.75 -18.10
N ILE A 676 13.22 10.55 -18.85
CA ILE A 676 13.17 10.50 -20.31
C ILE A 676 12.59 9.14 -20.72
N VAL A 677 11.31 9.13 -21.11
CA VAL A 677 10.65 7.97 -21.70
C VAL A 677 10.80 8.04 -23.21
N LYS A 678 11.10 6.90 -23.85
CA LYS A 678 11.22 6.82 -25.31
C LYS A 678 9.99 6.15 -25.90
N PRO A 679 9.58 6.54 -27.12
CA PRO A 679 8.50 5.84 -27.81
C PRO A 679 8.90 4.39 -28.08
N GLN A 680 7.92 3.49 -28.02
CA GLN A 680 8.16 2.07 -28.19
C GLN A 680 7.15 1.47 -29.18
N ALA A 681 7.64 0.67 -30.13
CA ALA A 681 6.77 -0.04 -31.06
C ALA A 681 5.95 -1.13 -30.36
N ILE A 682 4.69 -1.28 -30.77
CA ILE A 682 3.76 -2.34 -30.35
C ILE A 682 3.32 -3.09 -31.59
N ASP A 683 3.79 -4.32 -31.75
CA ASP A 683 3.60 -5.14 -32.96
C ASP A 683 2.42 -6.11 -32.82
N ALA A 684 1.69 -6.08 -31.70
CA ALA A 684 0.61 -7.01 -31.39
C ALA A 684 -0.66 -6.83 -32.26
N VAL A 685 -0.78 -5.77 -33.06
CA VAL A 685 -2.00 -5.46 -33.83
C VAL A 685 -1.74 -5.53 -35.34
N PRO A 686 -1.93 -6.69 -35.99
CA PRO A 686 -1.76 -6.82 -37.44
C PRO A 686 -2.58 -5.82 -38.26
N GLY A 687 -1.95 -5.18 -39.24
CA GLY A 687 -2.56 -4.14 -40.07
C GLY A 687 -2.54 -2.73 -39.47
N TYR A 688 -1.86 -2.56 -38.34
CA TYR A 688 -1.69 -1.27 -37.66
C TYR A 688 -0.23 -1.05 -37.28
N THR A 689 0.22 0.20 -37.34
CA THR A 689 1.46 0.64 -36.71
C THR A 689 1.15 1.06 -35.28
N GLY A 690 1.61 0.28 -34.30
CA GLY A 690 1.42 0.59 -32.88
C GLY A 690 2.63 1.29 -32.27
N ILE A 691 2.40 2.41 -31.56
CA ILE A 691 3.42 3.15 -30.83
C ILE A 691 2.90 3.47 -29.42
N GLN A 692 3.59 2.98 -28.40
CA GLN A 692 3.46 3.49 -27.04
C GLN A 692 4.07 4.89 -26.98
N LEU A 693 3.27 5.86 -26.56
CA LEU A 693 3.65 7.26 -26.45
C LEU A 693 4.72 7.46 -25.36
N PRO A 694 5.66 8.39 -25.54
CA PRO A 694 6.75 8.67 -24.59
C PRO A 694 6.30 9.45 -23.34
N LEU A 695 5.17 9.05 -22.74
CA LEU A 695 4.60 9.71 -21.57
C LEU A 695 5.19 9.13 -20.27
N PRO A 696 5.34 9.95 -19.21
CA PRO A 696 5.70 9.45 -17.89
C PRO A 696 4.70 8.36 -17.41
N PRO A 697 5.17 7.22 -16.86
CA PRO A 697 4.32 6.11 -16.46
C PRO A 697 3.54 6.39 -15.15
N SER A 698 3.64 7.60 -14.62
CA SER A 698 3.07 8.01 -13.34
C SER A 698 1.55 8.11 -13.37
N GLU A 699 0.91 8.14 -14.53
CA GLU A 699 -0.55 8.27 -14.67
C GLU A 699 -1.17 6.98 -15.21
N MET A 700 -2.40 6.67 -14.78
CA MET A 700 -3.10 5.42 -15.10
C MET A 700 -4.37 5.74 -15.91
N PRO A 701 -4.29 5.84 -17.25
CA PRO A 701 -5.41 6.27 -18.09
C PRO A 701 -6.58 5.28 -18.01
N ILE A 702 -7.77 5.79 -17.70
CA ILE A 702 -9.04 5.02 -17.61
C ILE A 702 -10.18 5.63 -18.42
N SER A 703 -10.00 6.85 -18.91
CA SER A 703 -10.94 7.53 -19.81
C SER A 703 -10.18 8.40 -20.79
N LEU A 704 -10.70 8.52 -22.01
CA LEU A 704 -10.15 9.34 -23.08
C LEU A 704 -11.29 10.13 -23.71
N ALA A 705 -11.04 11.38 -24.09
CA ALA A 705 -12.00 12.18 -24.86
C ALA A 705 -11.28 13.13 -25.81
N TRP A 706 -11.78 13.23 -27.04
CA TRP A 706 -11.32 14.21 -28.02
C TRP A 706 -12.26 15.40 -28.08
N SER A 707 -11.71 16.60 -28.10
CA SER A 707 -12.48 17.80 -28.42
C SER A 707 -12.69 17.96 -29.91
N ASP A 708 -13.65 18.81 -30.29
CA ASP A 708 -13.95 19.16 -31.68
C ASP A 708 -12.76 19.78 -32.44
N VAL A 709 -11.76 20.30 -31.72
CA VAL A 709 -10.54 20.91 -32.27
C VAL A 709 -9.34 19.96 -32.28
N GLY A 710 -9.53 18.68 -31.90
CA GLY A 710 -8.49 17.65 -31.97
C GLY A 710 -7.55 17.58 -30.77
N GLU A 711 -7.92 18.18 -29.64
CA GLU A 711 -7.19 18.00 -28.37
C GLU A 711 -7.67 16.75 -27.64
N CYS A 712 -6.74 15.98 -27.04
CA CYS A 712 -7.03 14.75 -26.31
C CYS A 712 -6.90 14.95 -24.81
N PHE A 713 -7.93 14.57 -24.07
CA PHE A 713 -7.99 14.59 -22.61
C PHE A 713 -8.02 13.18 -22.05
N VAL A 714 -7.40 13.00 -20.89
CA VAL A 714 -7.18 11.71 -20.22
C VAL A 714 -7.64 11.82 -18.78
N GLY A 715 -8.51 10.91 -18.35
CA GLY A 715 -8.80 10.73 -16.93
C GLY A 715 -7.92 9.62 -16.38
N SER A 716 -7.24 9.92 -15.27
CA SER A 716 -6.35 8.99 -14.59
C SER A 716 -7.07 8.35 -13.40
N LEU A 717 -6.90 7.04 -13.20
CA LEU A 717 -7.39 6.33 -12.01
C LEU A 717 -6.84 6.93 -10.71
N LYS A 718 -5.74 7.68 -10.79
CA LYS A 718 -5.17 8.43 -9.67
C LYS A 718 -6.01 9.65 -9.27
N GLY A 719 -6.92 10.12 -10.13
CA GLY A 719 -7.89 11.15 -9.81
C GLY A 719 -7.76 12.45 -10.60
N ARG A 720 -6.85 12.52 -11.57
CA ARG A 720 -6.60 13.73 -12.37
C ARG A 720 -7.21 13.64 -13.76
N VAL A 721 -7.67 14.78 -14.27
CA VAL A 721 -7.90 15.01 -15.69
C VAL A 721 -6.70 15.76 -16.25
N LEU A 722 -6.17 15.26 -17.35
CA LEU A 722 -4.94 15.71 -17.98
C LEU A 722 -5.20 15.93 -19.47
N LYS A 723 -4.44 16.82 -20.10
CA LYS A 723 -4.40 16.99 -21.56
C LYS A 723 -3.08 16.41 -22.09
N LEU A 724 -3.16 15.70 -23.20
CA LEU A 724 -1.98 15.25 -23.93
C LEU A 724 -1.37 16.40 -24.72
N VAL A 725 -0.08 16.64 -24.53
CA VAL A 725 0.67 17.69 -25.22
C VAL A 725 1.86 17.06 -25.94
N ASP A 726 2.04 17.45 -27.19
CA ASP A 726 3.23 17.18 -27.99
C ASP A 726 4.15 18.41 -27.88
N GLY A 727 5.09 18.33 -26.94
CA GLY A 727 5.95 19.45 -26.55
C GLY A 727 7.05 19.74 -27.57
N ASP A 728 7.60 18.71 -28.22
CA ASP A 728 8.68 18.83 -29.20
C ASP A 728 8.17 18.89 -30.66
N ARG A 729 6.87 18.68 -30.87
CA ARG A 729 6.14 18.75 -32.15
C ARG A 729 6.58 17.66 -33.14
N ASP A 730 6.95 16.49 -32.64
CA ASP A 730 7.29 15.33 -33.46
C ASP A 730 6.06 14.51 -33.92
N GLY A 731 4.87 14.89 -33.45
CA GLY A 731 3.61 14.20 -33.72
C GLY A 731 3.25 13.13 -32.69
N LEU A 732 3.99 13.01 -31.59
CA LEU A 732 3.72 12.13 -30.46
C LEU A 732 3.57 12.97 -29.18
N ALA A 733 2.50 12.73 -28.43
CA ALA A 733 2.39 13.36 -27.12
C ALA A 733 3.43 12.79 -26.15
N ASP A 734 4.16 13.67 -25.50
CA ASP A 734 5.27 13.38 -24.58
C ASP A 734 5.06 14.02 -23.19
N GLN A 735 4.04 14.86 -23.05
CA GLN A 735 3.74 15.59 -21.81
C GLN A 735 2.26 15.48 -21.41
N TYR A 736 2.02 15.58 -20.12
CA TYR A 736 0.69 15.79 -19.54
C TYR A 736 0.58 17.21 -19.02
N GLU A 737 -0.45 17.93 -19.44
CA GLU A 737 -0.87 19.21 -18.84
C GLU A 737 -2.01 18.93 -17.84
N LEU A 738 -1.91 19.44 -16.62
CA LEU A 738 -2.91 19.25 -15.58
C LEU A 738 -4.14 20.15 -15.78
N ILE A 739 -5.34 19.56 -15.83
CA ILE A 739 -6.60 20.27 -16.07
C ILE A 739 -7.42 20.40 -14.79
N SER A 740 -7.50 19.34 -13.98
CA SER A 740 -8.34 19.28 -12.78
C SER A 740 -7.55 19.23 -11.48
N ASP A 741 -8.25 19.43 -10.37
CA ASP A 741 -7.82 18.94 -9.06
C ASP A 741 -8.01 17.40 -8.93
N GLU A 742 -8.03 16.88 -7.71
CA GLU A 742 -8.08 15.46 -7.38
C GLU A 742 -9.53 14.98 -7.21
N LEU A 743 -10.04 14.37 -8.27
CA LEU A 743 -11.37 13.76 -8.37
C LEU A 743 -11.33 12.27 -8.02
N PRO A 744 -12.38 11.70 -7.41
CA PRO A 744 -12.43 10.27 -7.16
C PRO A 744 -12.73 9.51 -8.45
N THR A 745 -11.67 8.98 -9.07
CA THR A 745 -11.70 8.08 -10.23
C THR A 745 -12.57 8.62 -11.40
N PRO A 746 -12.07 9.59 -12.19
CA PRO A 746 -12.78 10.14 -13.36
C PRO A 746 -12.89 9.11 -14.51
N TYR A 747 -13.73 8.08 -14.33
CA TYR A 747 -13.94 6.95 -15.26
C TYR A 747 -14.97 7.29 -16.35
N GLY A 748 -14.84 8.49 -16.90
CA GLY A 748 -15.60 8.95 -18.04
C GLY A 748 -15.31 10.40 -18.30
N LEU A 749 -15.08 10.71 -19.57
CA LEU A 749 -14.81 12.07 -20.03
C LEU A 749 -15.66 12.38 -21.24
N TRP A 750 -16.07 13.63 -21.35
CA TRP A 750 -16.57 14.22 -22.58
C TRP A 750 -15.96 15.60 -22.75
N ALA A 751 -15.47 15.93 -23.94
CA ALA A 751 -14.82 17.21 -24.21
C ALA A 751 -15.60 17.97 -25.28
N GLY A 752 -16.11 19.15 -24.93
CA GLY A 752 -16.83 20.00 -25.87
C GLY A 752 -16.47 21.47 -25.73
N SER A 753 -17.13 22.30 -26.53
CA SER A 753 -16.88 23.75 -26.58
C SER A 753 -17.16 24.49 -25.26
N GLU A 754 -18.02 23.93 -24.40
CA GLU A 754 -18.34 24.52 -23.08
C GLU A 754 -17.37 24.10 -21.96
N GLY A 755 -16.46 23.17 -22.21
CA GLY A 755 -15.55 22.60 -21.21
C GLY A 755 -15.46 21.08 -21.27
N ILE A 756 -14.86 20.50 -20.23
CA ILE A 756 -14.61 19.06 -20.11
C ILE A 756 -15.49 18.52 -18.99
N ASP A 757 -16.35 17.57 -19.29
CA ASP A 757 -17.18 16.89 -18.30
C ASP A 757 -16.49 15.61 -17.83
N ALA A 758 -16.26 15.50 -16.53
CA ALA A 758 -15.62 14.36 -15.89
C ALA A 758 -16.60 13.62 -14.98
N LEU A 759 -16.82 12.34 -15.26
CA LEU A 759 -17.64 11.47 -14.46
C LEU A 759 -16.80 10.86 -13.33
N ALA A 760 -16.92 11.44 -12.14
CA ALA A 760 -16.32 10.90 -10.92
C ALA A 760 -17.31 9.97 -10.19
N LYS A 761 -16.82 9.20 -9.20
CA LYS A 761 -17.65 8.23 -8.44
C LYS A 761 -18.99 8.79 -7.97
N PHE A 762 -19.03 10.06 -7.61
CA PHE A 762 -20.14 10.66 -6.88
C PHE A 762 -20.99 11.66 -7.68
N GLY A 763 -20.54 12.02 -8.88
CA GLY A 763 -21.15 13.09 -9.67
C GLY A 763 -20.44 13.33 -10.99
N LEU A 764 -21.16 13.95 -11.92
CA LEU A 764 -20.66 14.49 -13.17
C LEU A 764 -20.23 15.94 -12.94
N ILE A 765 -18.96 16.26 -13.21
CA ILE A 765 -18.35 17.56 -12.90
C ILE A 765 -17.87 18.20 -14.20
N ARG A 766 -18.32 19.42 -14.48
CA ARG A 766 -17.82 20.22 -15.59
C ARG A 766 -16.61 21.03 -15.16
N LEU A 767 -15.53 20.91 -15.91
CA LEU A 767 -14.31 21.67 -15.80
C LEU A 767 -14.30 22.72 -16.90
N THR A 768 -14.20 23.99 -16.54
CA THR A 768 -14.09 25.11 -17.48
C THR A 768 -12.79 25.88 -17.26
N PRO A 769 -12.08 26.32 -18.32
CA PRO A 769 -10.84 27.08 -18.15
C PRO A 769 -11.04 28.26 -17.19
N ALA A 770 -10.15 28.40 -16.22
CA ALA A 770 -10.17 29.58 -15.35
C ALA A 770 -9.88 30.85 -16.14
N HIS A 771 -10.33 31.99 -15.62
CA HIS A 771 -10.05 33.30 -16.22
C HIS A 771 -8.57 33.70 -16.23
N THR A 772 -7.75 33.03 -15.41
CA THR A 772 -6.32 33.28 -15.26
C THR A 772 -5.52 32.15 -15.89
N ALA A 773 -4.60 32.47 -16.81
CA ALA A 773 -3.73 31.48 -17.43
C ALA A 773 -2.83 30.79 -16.39
N GLY A 774 -2.66 29.46 -16.50
CA GLY A 774 -1.89 28.66 -15.54
C GLY A 774 -2.65 28.29 -14.26
N VAL A 775 -3.90 28.70 -14.11
CA VAL A 775 -4.78 28.28 -13.01
C VAL A 775 -5.65 27.09 -13.49
N PRO A 776 -5.88 26.07 -12.64
CA PRO A 776 -6.75 24.95 -12.95
C PRO A 776 -8.15 25.38 -13.31
N TYR A 777 -8.87 24.47 -13.95
CA TYR A 777 -10.22 24.70 -14.40
C TYR A 777 -11.16 24.90 -13.19
N ASP A 778 -12.10 25.82 -13.31
CA ASP A 778 -13.23 25.93 -12.38
C ASP A 778 -14.11 24.69 -12.51
N ALA A 779 -14.65 24.20 -11.39
CA ALA A 779 -15.44 22.98 -11.35
C ALA A 779 -16.91 23.29 -11.02
N THR A 780 -17.84 22.70 -11.76
CA THR A 780 -19.28 22.82 -11.49
C THR A 780 -19.92 21.44 -11.48
N MET A 781 -20.71 21.13 -10.46
CA MET A 781 -21.52 19.92 -10.43
C MET A 781 -22.62 20.00 -11.50
N VAL A 782 -22.60 19.06 -12.44
CA VAL A 782 -23.56 18.98 -13.54
C VAL A 782 -24.73 18.06 -13.17
N ALA A 783 -24.41 16.90 -12.59
CA ALA A 783 -25.38 15.92 -12.16
C ALA A 783 -24.87 15.13 -10.96
N ASP A 784 -25.74 14.90 -10.00
CA ASP A 784 -25.52 14.06 -8.81
C ASP A 784 -26.78 13.26 -8.49
N GLY A 785 -26.74 12.47 -7.41
CA GLY A 785 -27.93 11.84 -6.85
C GLY A 785 -27.92 10.31 -6.82
N TRP A 786 -26.83 9.66 -7.22
CA TRP A 786 -26.59 8.23 -6.95
C TRP A 786 -25.73 8.02 -5.70
N GLY A 787 -25.82 6.83 -5.11
CA GLY A 787 -25.05 6.46 -3.92
C GLY A 787 -23.60 6.07 -4.24
N SER A 788 -22.66 6.29 -3.32
CA SER A 788 -21.25 5.87 -3.44
C SER A 788 -20.61 5.51 -2.10
N THR A 789 -19.52 4.76 -2.13
CA THR A 789 -18.80 4.24 -0.97
C THR A 789 -17.28 4.42 -1.14
N ALA A 790 -16.53 4.03 -0.10
CA ALA A 790 -15.08 3.92 -0.19
C ALA A 790 -14.61 2.65 -0.93
N ASP A 791 -15.50 1.78 -1.39
CA ASP A 791 -15.11 0.60 -2.14
C ASP A 791 -14.37 1.02 -3.43
N TYR A 792 -13.30 0.29 -3.71
CA TYR A 792 -12.51 0.45 -4.91
C TYR A 792 -13.37 0.32 -6.17
N HIS A 793 -14.23 -0.70 -6.24
CA HIS A 793 -15.03 -1.02 -7.42
C HIS A 793 -16.30 -0.17 -7.57
N ASP A 794 -16.48 0.85 -6.72
CA ASP A 794 -17.70 1.66 -6.70
C ASP A 794 -17.68 2.82 -7.71
N TRP A 795 -17.27 2.49 -8.93
CA TRP A 795 -17.08 3.46 -10.00
C TRP A 795 -18.38 4.02 -10.54
N ALA A 796 -18.25 5.10 -11.31
CA ALA A 796 -19.27 5.58 -12.23
C ALA A 796 -18.62 5.56 -13.61
N VAL A 797 -19.13 4.70 -14.50
CA VAL A 797 -18.49 4.40 -15.78
C VAL A 797 -19.24 5.09 -16.92
N GLY A 798 -18.50 5.70 -17.84
CA GLY A 798 -19.05 6.49 -18.93
C GLY A 798 -17.93 7.11 -19.79
N LEU A 799 -18.19 8.17 -20.54
CA LEU A 799 -19.42 8.96 -20.60
C LEU A 799 -19.81 9.18 -22.06
N GLU A 800 -20.88 8.52 -22.49
CA GLU A 800 -21.40 8.71 -23.84
C GLU A 800 -22.39 9.88 -23.86
N ARG A 801 -22.42 10.65 -24.95
CA ARG A 801 -23.36 11.77 -25.11
C ARG A 801 -24.02 11.74 -26.48
N ASP A 802 -25.34 11.83 -26.51
CA ASP A 802 -26.09 11.92 -27.77
C ASP A 802 -26.20 13.36 -28.28
N ALA A 803 -26.70 13.49 -29.52
CA ALA A 803 -26.89 14.79 -30.17
C ALA A 803 -27.96 15.68 -29.49
N ALA A 804 -28.85 15.11 -28.67
CA ALA A 804 -29.81 15.87 -27.86
C ALA A 804 -29.20 16.36 -26.54
N GLY A 805 -27.93 16.02 -26.29
CA GLY A 805 -27.17 16.40 -25.10
C GLY A 805 -27.44 15.54 -23.89
N ASN A 806 -28.09 14.38 -24.04
CA ASN A 806 -28.23 13.43 -22.94
C ASN A 806 -26.91 12.72 -22.72
N TYR A 807 -26.53 12.52 -21.45
CA TYR A 807 -25.42 11.63 -21.12
C TYR A 807 -25.91 10.24 -20.75
N TYR A 808 -25.05 9.25 -20.99
CA TYR A 808 -25.26 7.86 -20.62
C TYR A 808 -24.08 7.38 -19.77
N MET A 809 -24.41 6.72 -18.66
CA MET A 809 -23.44 6.16 -17.72
C MET A 809 -23.96 4.86 -17.13
N ALA A 810 -23.09 4.09 -16.51
CA ALA A 810 -23.47 2.90 -15.76
C ALA A 810 -22.81 2.87 -14.38
N LEU A 811 -23.53 2.27 -13.43
CA LEU A 811 -23.09 2.07 -12.06
C LEU A 811 -22.96 0.57 -11.80
N PRO A 812 -21.76 0.09 -11.40
CA PRO A 812 -21.57 -1.29 -11.00
C PRO A 812 -22.53 -1.74 -9.90
N CYS A 813 -22.70 -3.05 -9.82
CA CYS A 813 -23.56 -3.70 -8.85
C CYS A 813 -23.11 -3.53 -7.41
N GLN A 814 -24.02 -3.91 -6.52
CA GLN A 814 -23.82 -3.92 -5.08
C GLN A 814 -23.70 -5.36 -4.57
N GLN A 815 -22.53 -5.70 -4.00
CA GLN A 815 -22.20 -7.05 -3.51
C GLN A 815 -21.90 -7.14 -2.00
N ASP A 816 -21.72 -5.98 -1.35
CA ASP A 816 -21.30 -5.80 0.05
C ASP A 816 -22.50 -5.60 1.02
N ASP A 817 -22.27 -5.06 2.22
CA ASP A 817 -23.32 -4.75 3.21
C ASP A 817 -23.56 -3.23 3.35
N ARG A 818 -23.40 -2.47 2.27
CA ARG A 818 -23.61 -1.01 2.29
C ARG A 818 -25.06 -0.62 2.57
N SER A 819 -25.29 0.61 3.04
CA SER A 819 -26.63 1.15 3.31
C SER A 819 -27.47 1.33 2.04
N GLU A 820 -28.79 1.41 2.18
CA GLU A 820 -29.72 1.71 1.08
C GLU A 820 -29.35 2.99 0.32
N ALA A 821 -28.97 4.05 1.04
CA ALA A 821 -28.55 5.32 0.44
C ALA A 821 -27.26 5.16 -0.40
N ALA A 822 -26.31 4.33 0.05
CA ALA A 822 -25.08 4.04 -0.68
C ALA A 822 -25.29 3.06 -1.86
N ALA A 823 -26.30 2.18 -1.76
CA ALA A 823 -26.70 1.25 -2.80
C ALA A 823 -27.60 1.89 -3.87
N TYR A 824 -28.08 3.11 -3.66
CA TYR A 824 -29.05 3.75 -4.54
C TYR A 824 -28.55 3.82 -6.00
N LEU A 825 -29.35 3.26 -6.91
CA LEU A 825 -29.09 3.11 -8.36
C LEU A 825 -27.93 2.18 -8.75
N ARG A 826 -27.34 1.41 -7.82
CA ARG A 826 -26.27 0.45 -8.16
C ARG A 826 -26.78 -0.71 -9.03
N GLY A 827 -25.94 -1.17 -9.96
CA GLY A 827 -26.29 -2.19 -10.95
C GLY A 827 -27.23 -1.70 -12.05
N THR A 828 -27.21 -0.40 -12.36
CA THR A 828 -28.08 0.22 -13.37
C THR A 828 -27.31 1.04 -14.39
N ALA A 829 -27.88 1.18 -15.59
CA ALA A 829 -27.48 2.19 -16.57
C ALA A 829 -28.45 3.37 -16.52
N LEU A 830 -27.89 4.58 -16.56
CA LEU A 830 -28.61 5.83 -16.38
C LEU A 830 -28.52 6.70 -17.62
N LYS A 831 -29.62 7.37 -17.95
CA LYS A 831 -29.70 8.51 -18.85
C LYS A 831 -29.80 9.77 -18.02
N LEU A 832 -28.93 10.74 -18.29
CA LEU A 832 -28.99 12.08 -17.71
C LEU A 832 -29.61 12.98 -18.76
N VAL A 833 -30.84 13.42 -18.51
CA VAL A 833 -31.61 14.26 -19.44
C VAL A 833 -31.47 15.73 -19.04
N PRO A 834 -31.03 16.63 -19.94
CA PRO A 834 -30.94 18.06 -19.65
C PRO A 834 -32.27 18.63 -19.15
N LEU A 835 -32.22 19.52 -18.16
CA LEU A 835 -33.34 20.28 -17.63
C LEU A 835 -33.22 21.75 -18.01
N ASP A 836 -34.36 22.42 -18.22
CA ASP A 836 -34.40 23.87 -18.36
C ASP A 836 -33.96 24.53 -17.04
N ALA A 837 -32.95 25.40 -17.10
CA ALA A 837 -32.22 25.98 -15.96
C ALA A 837 -33.05 26.86 -15.00
N THR A 838 -34.38 26.90 -15.13
CA THR A 838 -35.22 27.93 -14.49
C THR A 838 -35.90 27.50 -13.19
N GLN A 839 -35.84 26.22 -12.80
CA GLN A 839 -36.60 25.73 -11.62
C GLN A 839 -35.85 24.77 -10.69
N ASP A 840 -34.77 24.12 -11.13
CA ASP A 840 -33.98 23.20 -10.30
C ASP A 840 -32.48 23.58 -10.37
N SER A 841 -31.81 23.48 -9.23
CA SER A 841 -30.36 23.45 -9.10
C SER A 841 -29.66 22.36 -9.91
N ARG A 842 -30.34 21.24 -10.17
CA ARG A 842 -29.80 20.14 -10.99
C ARG A 842 -29.99 20.47 -12.46
N ARG A 843 -28.90 20.39 -13.23
CA ARG A 843 -28.93 20.63 -14.69
C ARG A 843 -29.48 19.43 -15.46
N TYR A 844 -29.52 18.26 -14.82
CA TYR A 844 -29.96 17.01 -15.42
C TYR A 844 -30.87 16.23 -14.48
N ARG A 845 -31.87 15.57 -15.05
CA ARG A 845 -32.68 14.55 -14.37
C ARG A 845 -32.14 13.16 -14.69
N LEU A 846 -32.08 12.31 -13.69
CA LEU A 846 -31.67 10.91 -13.84
C LEU A 846 -32.87 10.04 -14.26
N GLU A 847 -32.67 9.21 -15.27
CA GLU A 847 -33.60 8.14 -15.67
C GLU A 847 -32.87 6.81 -15.72
N THR A 848 -33.42 5.77 -15.09
CA THR A 848 -32.89 4.42 -15.24
C THR A 848 -33.34 3.84 -16.57
N ILE A 849 -32.38 3.44 -17.40
CA ILE A 849 -32.64 2.78 -18.68
C ILE A 849 -32.70 1.26 -18.48
N ALA A 850 -31.64 0.70 -17.89
CA ALA A 850 -31.50 -0.74 -17.71
C ALA A 850 -30.99 -1.07 -16.31
N ALA A 851 -31.23 -2.30 -15.88
CA ALA A 851 -30.80 -2.79 -14.56
C ALA A 851 -30.08 -4.14 -14.65
N GLY A 852 -29.62 -4.66 -13.51
CA GLY A 852 -29.01 -5.98 -13.41
C GLY A 852 -27.66 -6.07 -14.13
N LEU A 853 -26.92 -4.97 -14.22
CA LEU A 853 -25.54 -4.95 -14.69
C LEU A 853 -24.61 -5.29 -13.52
N ARG A 854 -23.53 -6.03 -13.77
CA ARG A 854 -22.56 -6.43 -12.75
C ARG A 854 -21.41 -5.44 -12.62
N PHE A 855 -20.51 -5.42 -13.61
CA PHE A 855 -19.42 -4.46 -13.75
C PHE A 855 -19.41 -3.99 -15.21
N PRO A 856 -20.29 -3.03 -15.56
CA PRO A 856 -20.40 -2.49 -16.90
C PRO A 856 -19.23 -1.51 -17.18
N MET A 857 -18.05 -2.04 -17.50
CA MET A 857 -16.78 -1.29 -17.48
C MET A 857 -16.46 -0.50 -18.76
N GLY A 858 -17.30 -0.59 -19.79
CA GLY A 858 -17.22 0.23 -20.99
C GLY A 858 -18.61 0.50 -21.54
N LEU A 859 -18.81 1.71 -22.06
CA LEU A 859 -20.02 2.11 -22.78
C LEU A 859 -19.62 2.62 -24.16
N ALA A 860 -20.49 2.43 -25.15
CA ALA A 860 -20.30 3.02 -26.47
C ALA A 860 -21.66 3.29 -27.12
N LEU A 861 -21.81 4.46 -27.74
CA LEU A 861 -22.95 4.79 -28.58
C LEU A 861 -22.65 4.47 -30.05
N SER A 862 -23.54 3.75 -30.73
CA SER A 862 -23.43 3.55 -32.16
C SER A 862 -23.73 4.86 -32.93
N PRO A 863 -23.30 4.99 -34.19
CA PRO A 863 -23.69 6.13 -35.04
C PRO A 863 -25.21 6.34 -35.17
N ASP A 864 -26.00 5.28 -34.99
CA ASP A 864 -27.46 5.29 -35.04
C ASP A 864 -28.11 5.57 -33.67
N GLY A 865 -27.31 5.79 -32.62
CA GLY A 865 -27.78 6.09 -31.27
C GLY A 865 -28.13 4.86 -30.41
N GLU A 866 -27.70 3.66 -30.81
CA GLU A 866 -27.90 2.43 -30.03
C GLU A 866 -26.80 2.34 -28.95
N LEU A 867 -27.18 2.09 -27.70
CA LEU A 867 -26.25 2.07 -26.56
C LEU A 867 -25.80 0.64 -26.23
N PHE A 868 -24.50 0.44 -26.09
CA PHE A 868 -23.92 -0.84 -25.69
C PHE A 868 -23.06 -0.70 -24.44
N ALA A 869 -22.99 -1.77 -23.64
CA ALA A 869 -22.09 -1.84 -22.50
C ALA A 869 -21.39 -3.21 -22.42
N SER A 870 -20.09 -3.20 -22.09
CA SER A 870 -19.35 -4.41 -21.75
C SER A 870 -19.58 -4.73 -20.28
N ASP A 871 -19.97 -5.96 -19.95
CA ASP A 871 -20.23 -6.38 -18.57
C ASP A 871 -19.36 -7.58 -18.19
N ASN A 872 -18.64 -7.47 -17.08
CA ASN A 872 -17.61 -8.44 -16.72
C ASN A 872 -18.16 -9.73 -16.12
N GLN A 873 -17.57 -10.85 -16.55
CA GLN A 873 -17.88 -12.19 -16.08
C GLN A 873 -17.80 -12.31 -14.55
N GLY A 874 -18.75 -13.03 -13.95
CA GLY A 874 -18.67 -13.51 -12.58
C GLY A 874 -19.97 -14.11 -12.10
N ASN A 875 -20.39 -13.75 -10.88
CA ASN A 875 -21.68 -14.16 -10.32
C ASN A 875 -22.81 -13.61 -11.21
N TYR A 876 -23.77 -14.46 -11.55
CA TYR A 876 -24.91 -14.20 -12.44
C TYR A 876 -24.57 -13.92 -13.92
N ASN A 877 -23.34 -13.51 -14.26
CA ASN A 877 -22.90 -13.25 -15.63
C ASN A 877 -21.85 -14.32 -16.03
N PRO A 878 -22.28 -15.43 -16.67
CA PRO A 878 -21.40 -16.57 -16.93
C PRO A 878 -20.34 -16.30 -18.02
N PHE A 879 -20.59 -15.29 -18.87
CA PHE A 879 -19.67 -14.77 -19.86
C PHE A 879 -19.22 -13.36 -19.49
N ASN A 880 -18.17 -12.86 -20.16
CA ASN A 880 -18.08 -11.42 -20.38
C ASN A 880 -19.07 -11.07 -21.52
N GLU A 881 -19.79 -9.98 -21.40
CA GLU A 881 -21.01 -9.75 -22.18
C GLU A 881 -20.98 -8.39 -22.87
N LEU A 882 -21.44 -8.32 -24.12
CA LEU A 882 -21.81 -7.07 -24.76
C LEU A 882 -23.33 -6.93 -24.69
N ASN A 883 -23.81 -6.08 -23.79
CA ASN A 883 -25.22 -5.80 -23.59
C ASN A 883 -25.68 -4.65 -24.49
N HIS A 884 -26.72 -4.87 -25.31
CA HIS A 884 -27.45 -3.77 -25.96
C HIS A 884 -28.45 -3.21 -24.96
N LEU A 885 -28.18 -2.02 -24.41
CA LEU A 885 -28.94 -1.46 -23.30
C LEU A 885 -30.27 -0.86 -23.77
N GLN A 886 -31.37 -1.41 -23.28
CA GLN A 886 -32.73 -1.00 -23.66
C GLN A 886 -33.57 -0.64 -22.44
N SER A 887 -34.47 0.33 -22.61
CA SER A 887 -35.33 0.82 -21.55
C SER A 887 -36.18 -0.29 -20.93
N GLY A 888 -36.14 -0.42 -19.60
CA GLY A 888 -36.92 -1.39 -18.82
C GLY A 888 -36.35 -2.81 -18.80
N LYS A 889 -35.24 -3.08 -19.51
CA LYS A 889 -34.62 -4.42 -19.56
C LYS A 889 -33.62 -4.64 -18.41
N ARG A 890 -33.36 -5.92 -18.08
CA ARG A 890 -32.46 -6.33 -17.00
C ARG A 890 -31.49 -7.44 -17.42
N TYR A 891 -30.19 -7.29 -17.15
CA TYR A 891 -29.10 -8.14 -17.68
C TYR A 891 -28.47 -9.09 -16.64
N GLY A 892 -29.30 -9.69 -15.79
CA GLY A 892 -28.95 -10.90 -15.02
C GLY A 892 -28.47 -10.69 -13.59
N PHE A 893 -27.68 -9.66 -13.29
CA PHE A 893 -27.14 -9.48 -11.94
C PHE A 893 -28.22 -9.15 -10.91
N ILE A 894 -28.10 -9.71 -9.70
CA ILE A 894 -28.98 -9.43 -8.56
C ILE A 894 -28.14 -8.80 -7.46
N ASN A 895 -28.43 -7.53 -7.13
CA ASN A 895 -27.79 -6.85 -6.01
C ASN A 895 -28.10 -7.56 -4.71
N LYS A 896 -27.19 -7.52 -3.74
CA LYS A 896 -27.39 -8.16 -2.45
C LYS A 896 -28.62 -7.60 -1.71
N ILE A 897 -28.88 -6.30 -1.83
CA ILE A 897 -30.08 -5.67 -1.25
C ILE A 897 -31.40 -6.11 -1.90
N ASP A 898 -31.35 -6.55 -3.15
CA ASP A 898 -32.49 -7.07 -3.90
C ASP A 898 -32.71 -8.57 -3.64
N ASN A 899 -31.71 -9.27 -3.10
CA ASN A 899 -31.72 -10.72 -2.89
C ASN A 899 -32.63 -11.14 -1.73
N LYS A 900 -33.93 -10.97 -1.94
CA LYS A 900 -35.03 -11.33 -1.02
C LYS A 900 -35.76 -12.56 -1.56
N GLU A 901 -36.39 -13.32 -0.66
CA GLU A 901 -37.17 -14.50 -1.04
C GLU A 901 -38.24 -14.14 -2.09
N GLY A 902 -38.30 -14.91 -3.19
CA GLY A 902 -39.22 -14.68 -4.29
C GLY A 902 -38.79 -13.63 -5.32
N PHE A 903 -37.64 -12.97 -5.15
CA PHE A 903 -37.12 -12.02 -6.15
C PHE A 903 -36.50 -12.76 -7.35
N SER A 904 -37.25 -12.86 -8.44
CA SER A 904 -36.81 -13.47 -9.70
C SER A 904 -37.18 -12.55 -10.87
N PRO A 905 -36.38 -11.49 -11.12
CA PRO A 905 -36.69 -10.53 -12.17
C PRO A 905 -36.49 -11.15 -13.57
N PRO A 906 -37.21 -10.66 -14.59
CA PRO A 906 -36.97 -11.06 -15.98
C PRO A 906 -35.51 -10.84 -16.38
N PHE A 907 -34.97 -11.76 -17.19
CA PHE A 907 -33.62 -11.71 -17.71
C PHE A 907 -33.63 -11.42 -19.22
N GLU A 908 -32.87 -10.43 -19.64
CA GLU A 908 -32.55 -10.15 -21.03
C GLU A 908 -31.19 -10.73 -21.39
N SER A 909 -31.10 -11.40 -22.54
CA SER A 909 -29.82 -11.90 -23.04
C SER A 909 -28.94 -10.77 -23.60
N PRO A 910 -27.61 -10.81 -23.40
CA PRO A 910 -26.67 -9.91 -24.07
C PRO A 910 -26.75 -10.03 -25.60
N ALA A 911 -26.27 -9.03 -26.34
CA ALA A 911 -26.12 -9.14 -27.79
C ALA A 911 -25.04 -10.17 -28.14
N ILE A 912 -23.85 -10.06 -27.52
CA ILE A 912 -22.72 -10.96 -27.74
C ILE A 912 -22.23 -11.52 -26.41
N ASN A 913 -22.10 -12.84 -26.33
CA ASN A 913 -21.33 -13.53 -25.30
C ASN A 913 -19.88 -13.61 -25.76
N LEU A 914 -18.97 -12.98 -25.02
CA LEU A 914 -17.55 -13.03 -25.31
C LEU A 914 -16.98 -14.36 -24.85
N PRO A 915 -16.09 -14.98 -25.66
CA PRO A 915 -15.60 -16.32 -25.38
C PRO A 915 -14.77 -16.38 -24.10
N HIS A 916 -14.92 -17.50 -23.40
CA HIS A 916 -14.11 -17.87 -22.25
C HIS A 916 -13.36 -19.17 -22.57
N PRO A 917 -12.08 -19.32 -22.21
CA PRO A 917 -11.31 -18.47 -21.31
C PRO A 917 -10.55 -17.30 -21.98
N TRP A 918 -10.86 -16.93 -23.24
CA TRP A 918 -10.23 -15.76 -23.87
C TRP A 918 -10.36 -14.51 -23.02
N THR A 919 -11.59 -14.20 -22.64
CA THR A 919 -11.94 -12.96 -21.96
C THR A 919 -12.38 -13.23 -20.52
N ARG A 920 -12.08 -12.25 -19.67
CA ARG A 920 -12.51 -12.19 -18.26
C ARG A 920 -12.98 -10.78 -17.93
N SER A 921 -12.31 -9.76 -18.46
CA SER A 921 -12.56 -8.36 -18.17
C SER A 921 -12.32 -7.53 -19.44
N VAL A 922 -13.30 -7.55 -20.35
CA VAL A 922 -13.41 -6.55 -21.42
C VAL A 922 -13.99 -5.27 -20.83
N ASN A 923 -13.24 -4.18 -20.94
CA ASN A 923 -13.55 -2.88 -20.33
C ASN A 923 -13.97 -1.89 -21.42
N GLY A 924 -13.26 -0.78 -21.58
CA GLY A 924 -13.59 0.29 -22.53
C GLY A 924 -13.92 -0.23 -23.92
N LEU A 925 -14.92 0.41 -24.53
CA LEU A 925 -15.49 0.08 -25.83
C LEU A 925 -15.39 1.29 -26.73
N CYS A 926 -15.06 1.09 -28.01
CA CYS A 926 -15.27 2.13 -29.01
C CYS A 926 -15.62 1.52 -30.37
N PHE A 927 -16.41 2.25 -31.16
CA PHE A 927 -16.73 1.86 -32.53
C PHE A 927 -15.63 2.31 -33.48
N LEU A 928 -15.26 1.43 -34.41
CA LEU A 928 -14.35 1.71 -35.52
C LEU A 928 -15.11 2.44 -36.62
N ASN A 929 -15.29 3.74 -36.44
CA ASN A 929 -15.91 4.61 -37.44
C ASN A 929 -14.93 5.65 -37.92
N THR A 930 -14.80 5.77 -39.23
CA THR A 930 -14.06 6.85 -39.87
C THR A 930 -14.77 8.18 -39.57
N PRO A 931 -14.11 9.12 -38.87
CA PRO A 931 -14.73 10.40 -38.56
C PRO A 931 -15.17 11.12 -39.84
N LYS A 932 -16.43 11.59 -39.84
CA LYS A 932 -17.04 12.27 -41.01
C LYS A 932 -16.26 13.52 -41.45
N THR A 933 -15.46 14.10 -40.56
CA THR A 933 -14.61 15.27 -40.80
C THR A 933 -13.47 15.00 -41.79
N LEU A 934 -13.00 13.75 -41.93
CA LEU A 934 -11.87 13.42 -42.81
C LEU A 934 -12.21 13.35 -44.29
N GLN A 935 -13.51 13.26 -44.66
CA GLN A 935 -13.99 13.25 -46.06
C GLN A 935 -13.17 12.34 -46.99
N LEU A 936 -12.93 11.09 -46.58
CA LEU A 936 -12.16 10.12 -47.36
C LEU A 936 -13.03 9.45 -48.43
N ASP A 937 -12.44 9.08 -49.57
CA ASP A 937 -13.11 8.34 -50.66
C ASP A 937 -13.55 6.92 -50.24
N ALA A 938 -12.89 6.36 -49.23
CA ALA A 938 -13.23 5.08 -48.63
C ALA A 938 -13.01 5.13 -47.10
N PRO A 939 -13.77 4.34 -46.31
CA PRO A 939 -13.58 4.27 -44.87
C PRO A 939 -12.17 3.77 -44.50
N ARG A 940 -11.56 4.41 -43.51
CA ARG A 940 -10.19 4.16 -43.03
C ARG A 940 -10.04 2.75 -42.41
N PHE A 941 -11.10 2.23 -41.78
CA PHE A 941 -11.08 0.91 -41.15
C PHE A 941 -11.48 -0.22 -42.11
N GLY A 942 -11.72 0.09 -43.40
CA GLY A 942 -12.00 -0.89 -44.45
C GLY A 942 -13.17 -1.82 -44.08
N PRO A 943 -13.02 -3.15 -44.13
CA PRO A 943 -14.10 -4.09 -43.80
C PRO A 943 -14.42 -4.14 -42.31
N PHE A 944 -13.73 -3.40 -41.44
CA PHE A 944 -14.02 -3.31 -40.01
C PHE A 944 -14.82 -2.04 -39.66
N GLU A 945 -15.17 -1.22 -40.64
CA GLU A 945 -15.98 -0.02 -40.43
C GLU A 945 -17.33 -0.39 -39.77
N GLY A 946 -17.70 0.32 -38.70
CA GLY A 946 -18.91 0.06 -37.91
C GLY A 946 -18.79 -1.09 -36.90
N HIS A 947 -17.66 -1.79 -36.84
CA HIS A 947 -17.41 -2.79 -35.79
C HIS A 947 -17.04 -2.13 -34.47
N LEU A 948 -17.07 -2.89 -33.39
CA LEU A 948 -16.69 -2.45 -32.05
C LEU A 948 -15.36 -3.09 -31.65
N ILE A 949 -14.52 -2.39 -30.90
CA ILE A 949 -13.40 -2.99 -30.17
C ILE A 949 -13.60 -2.87 -28.67
N GLY A 950 -13.00 -3.79 -27.91
CA GLY A 950 -13.02 -3.80 -26.46
C GLY A 950 -11.67 -4.17 -25.86
N CYS A 951 -11.38 -3.60 -24.69
CA CYS A 951 -10.11 -3.77 -23.99
C CYS A 951 -10.13 -4.95 -23.00
N GLU A 952 -9.55 -6.10 -23.37
CA GLU A 952 -9.37 -7.23 -22.44
C GLU A 952 -8.12 -7.01 -21.58
N MET A 953 -8.34 -6.47 -20.38
CA MET A 953 -7.26 -6.02 -19.50
C MET A 953 -6.41 -7.18 -18.98
N ASN A 954 -7.03 -8.28 -18.54
CA ASN A 954 -6.31 -9.39 -17.93
C ASN A 954 -5.55 -10.21 -18.97
N GLY A 955 -6.18 -10.41 -20.13
CA GLY A 955 -5.56 -11.08 -21.27
C GLY A 955 -4.49 -10.23 -21.97
N ARG A 956 -4.50 -8.90 -21.77
CA ARG A 956 -3.59 -7.93 -22.40
C ARG A 956 -3.71 -7.89 -23.93
N PHE A 957 -4.95 -7.90 -24.44
CA PHE A 957 -5.22 -7.79 -25.86
C PHE A 957 -6.54 -7.06 -26.13
N LEU A 958 -6.79 -6.77 -27.40
CA LEU A 958 -8.01 -6.14 -27.88
C LEU A 958 -8.91 -7.19 -28.55
N VAL A 959 -10.21 -7.09 -28.30
CA VAL A 959 -11.25 -7.93 -28.91
C VAL A 959 -12.03 -7.08 -29.91
N ARG A 960 -12.28 -7.60 -31.10
CA ARG A 960 -13.16 -6.98 -32.11
C ARG A 960 -14.50 -7.68 -32.11
N MET A 961 -15.58 -6.95 -32.31
CA MET A 961 -16.96 -7.46 -32.38
C MET A 961 -17.68 -6.90 -33.59
N SER A 962 -18.38 -7.74 -34.35
CA SER A 962 -19.31 -7.32 -35.40
C SER A 962 -20.76 -7.51 -34.93
N LEU A 963 -21.65 -6.63 -35.36
CA LEU A 963 -23.06 -6.63 -34.98
C LEU A 963 -23.94 -6.95 -36.18
N GLN A 964 -24.93 -7.83 -35.98
CA GLN A 964 -25.99 -8.16 -36.91
C GLN A 964 -27.35 -7.96 -36.23
N LYS A 965 -28.19 -7.11 -36.82
CA LYS A 965 -29.56 -6.91 -36.37
C LYS A 965 -30.48 -7.92 -37.07
N VAL A 966 -31.21 -8.72 -36.29
CA VAL A 966 -32.20 -9.70 -36.77
C VAL A 966 -33.55 -9.39 -36.14
N GLY A 967 -34.47 -8.85 -36.94
CA GLY A 967 -35.67 -8.18 -36.43
C GLY A 967 -35.27 -7.03 -35.50
N ASP A 968 -35.75 -7.05 -34.26
CA ASP A 968 -35.41 -6.06 -33.23
C ASP A 968 -34.23 -6.48 -32.33
N THR A 969 -33.63 -7.64 -32.58
CA THR A 969 -32.56 -8.22 -31.72
C THR A 969 -31.19 -7.97 -32.32
N PHE A 970 -30.28 -7.41 -31.53
CA PHE A 970 -28.85 -7.40 -31.87
C PHE A 970 -28.18 -8.70 -31.44
N GLN A 971 -27.36 -9.24 -32.34
CA GLN A 971 -26.51 -10.40 -32.13
C GLN A 971 -25.22 -10.22 -32.94
N GLY A 972 -24.28 -11.16 -32.90
CA GLY A 972 -23.05 -11.00 -33.68
C GLY A 972 -21.89 -11.85 -33.20
N ALA A 973 -20.69 -11.53 -33.69
CA ALA A 973 -19.49 -12.33 -33.45
C ALA A 973 -18.34 -11.55 -32.83
N ALA A 974 -17.54 -12.25 -32.02
CA ALA A 974 -16.30 -11.77 -31.44
C ALA A 974 -15.07 -12.41 -32.09
N TYR A 975 -13.99 -11.63 -32.21
CA TYR A 975 -12.72 -11.99 -32.83
C TYR A 975 -11.56 -11.40 -32.03
N LEU A 976 -10.38 -12.01 -32.13
CA LEU A 976 -9.16 -11.31 -31.72
C LEU A 976 -8.92 -10.12 -32.66
N PHE A 977 -8.63 -8.95 -32.08
CA PHE A 977 -8.15 -7.78 -32.82
C PHE A 977 -6.63 -7.65 -32.73
N SER A 978 -6.06 -8.02 -31.58
CA SER A 978 -4.62 -8.09 -31.36
C SER A 978 -4.21 -9.46 -30.85
N HIS A 979 -2.94 -9.80 -31.04
CA HIS A 979 -2.35 -11.00 -30.47
C HIS A 979 -2.28 -10.88 -28.94
N PRO A 980 -2.71 -11.91 -28.20
CA PRO A 980 -2.35 -12.07 -26.79
C PRO A 980 -0.83 -12.14 -26.62
N PRO A 981 -0.29 -11.73 -25.45
CA PRO A 981 1.14 -11.82 -25.17
C PRO A 981 1.63 -13.28 -25.21
N SER A 982 2.87 -13.47 -25.60
CA SER A 982 3.52 -14.80 -25.61
C SER A 982 3.73 -15.34 -24.18
N GLU A 983 3.82 -16.66 -24.00
CA GLU A 983 4.10 -17.28 -22.68
C GLU A 983 5.37 -16.70 -22.02
N HIS A 984 6.40 -16.39 -22.80
CA HIS A 984 7.62 -15.77 -22.32
C HIS A 984 7.40 -14.35 -21.78
N GLU A 985 6.52 -13.56 -22.40
CA GLU A 985 6.15 -12.22 -21.91
C GLU A 985 5.30 -12.29 -20.64
N VAL A 986 4.38 -13.26 -20.57
CA VAL A 986 3.57 -13.53 -19.38
C VAL A 986 4.45 -13.91 -18.19
N LEU A 987 5.35 -14.88 -18.36
CA LEU A 987 6.27 -15.34 -17.31
C LEU A 987 7.20 -14.23 -16.85
N ARG A 988 7.78 -13.41 -17.75
CA ARG A 988 8.63 -12.27 -17.37
C ARG A 988 7.94 -11.27 -16.44
N SER A 989 6.64 -11.04 -16.64
CA SER A 989 5.88 -10.14 -15.77
C SER A 989 5.58 -10.73 -14.39
N ALA A 990 5.59 -12.05 -14.25
CA ALA A 990 5.30 -12.75 -13.00
C ALA A 990 6.52 -12.93 -12.06
N VAL A 991 7.76 -12.83 -12.57
CA VAL A 991 9.00 -13.07 -11.78
C VAL A 991 9.68 -11.76 -11.30
N ALA A 992 9.07 -10.59 -11.46
CA ALA A 992 9.68 -9.34 -11.02
C ALA A 992 9.64 -9.21 -9.48
N SER A 993 10.73 -9.60 -8.81
CA SER A 993 10.95 -9.35 -7.38
C SER A 993 11.23 -7.86 -7.11
N GLU A 994 10.87 -7.34 -5.93
CA GLU A 994 11.13 -5.95 -5.53
C GLU A 994 12.62 -5.58 -5.57
N SER A 995 13.53 -6.53 -5.32
CA SER A 995 14.99 -6.31 -5.38
C SER A 995 15.52 -6.08 -6.80
N ASP A 996 14.86 -6.63 -7.83
CA ASP A 996 15.26 -6.39 -9.24
C ASP A 996 14.82 -5.00 -9.75
N ASN A 997 13.96 -4.29 -9.01
CA ASN A 997 13.37 -3.03 -9.47
C ASN A 997 14.20 -1.78 -9.11
N VAL A 998 15.08 -1.84 -8.10
CA VAL A 998 16.01 -0.73 -7.81
C VAL A 998 17.05 -0.60 -8.92
N ALA A 999 17.51 -1.72 -9.49
CA ALA A 999 18.41 -1.73 -10.65
C ALA A 999 17.72 -1.21 -11.93
N ARG A 1000 16.41 -1.41 -12.09
CA ARG A 1000 15.64 -0.92 -13.26
C ARG A 1000 15.37 0.58 -13.24
N ARG A 1001 15.33 1.23 -12.08
CA ARG A 1001 15.28 2.71 -12.00
C ARG A 1001 16.56 3.38 -12.53
N SER A 1002 17.68 2.66 -12.57
CA SER A 1002 18.96 3.15 -13.10
C SER A 1002 19.41 2.51 -14.42
N ALA A 1003 18.75 1.44 -14.88
CA ALA A 1003 19.17 0.72 -16.07
C ALA A 1003 18.42 1.21 -17.31
N VAL A 1004 18.96 2.27 -17.92
CA VAL A 1004 18.93 2.40 -19.38
C VAL A 1004 19.66 1.18 -19.95
N GLY A 1005 18.95 0.08 -20.27
CA GLY A 1005 19.58 -1.05 -20.97
C GLY A 1005 19.09 -2.47 -20.72
N SER A 1006 17.80 -2.74 -20.46
CA SER A 1006 17.29 -4.10 -20.75
C SER A 1006 16.90 -4.17 -22.23
N ASP A 1007 17.73 -4.79 -23.06
CA ASP A 1007 17.66 -4.88 -24.54
C ASP A 1007 16.45 -5.64 -25.13
N LEU A 1008 15.32 -5.78 -24.41
CA LEU A 1008 14.15 -6.51 -24.90
C LEU A 1008 12.89 -5.63 -24.84
N LYS A 1009 12.45 -5.17 -26.02
CA LYS A 1009 11.27 -4.32 -26.24
C LYS A 1009 9.97 -5.12 -26.02
N PRO A 1010 9.03 -4.66 -25.18
CA PRO A 1010 7.68 -5.22 -25.13
C PRO A 1010 7.02 -5.18 -26.52
N THR A 1011 6.36 -6.27 -26.92
CA THR A 1011 5.67 -6.34 -28.23
C THR A 1011 4.15 -6.24 -28.14
N SER A 1012 3.59 -6.23 -26.92
CA SER A 1012 2.14 -6.23 -26.63
C SER A 1012 1.75 -5.23 -25.54
N PHE A 1013 0.46 -5.13 -25.26
CA PHE A 1013 -0.14 -4.21 -24.28
C PHE A 1013 0.20 -4.61 -22.83
N GLU A 1014 0.22 -3.63 -21.92
CA GLU A 1014 0.46 -3.88 -20.49
C GLU A 1014 -0.80 -4.31 -19.74
N GLY A 1015 -1.96 -3.80 -20.17
CA GLY A 1015 -3.26 -3.98 -19.54
C GLY A 1015 -4.24 -2.96 -20.11
N PRO A 1016 -4.74 -3.16 -21.35
CA PRO A 1016 -5.60 -2.18 -22.00
C PRO A 1016 -6.91 -2.06 -21.23
N ILE A 1017 -7.37 -0.83 -21.00
CA ILE A 1017 -8.56 -0.56 -20.19
C ILE A 1017 -9.56 0.40 -20.83
N VAL A 1018 -9.06 1.36 -21.62
CA VAL A 1018 -9.89 2.31 -22.37
C VAL A 1018 -9.38 2.39 -23.79
N CYS A 1019 -10.27 2.57 -24.75
CA CYS A 1019 -9.91 2.86 -26.13
C CYS A 1019 -10.84 3.92 -26.72
N GLU A 1020 -10.32 4.70 -27.66
CA GLU A 1020 -11.05 5.80 -28.32
C GLU A 1020 -10.51 6.01 -29.73
N VAL A 1021 -11.39 6.32 -30.70
CA VAL A 1021 -10.98 6.69 -32.06
C VAL A 1021 -10.73 8.19 -32.15
N SER A 1022 -9.54 8.59 -32.58
CA SER A 1022 -9.17 9.99 -32.76
C SER A 1022 -9.87 10.61 -33.98
N PRO A 1023 -9.97 11.95 -34.06
CA PRO A 1023 -10.46 12.65 -35.25
C PRO A 1023 -9.69 12.34 -36.54
N ASN A 1024 -8.48 11.77 -36.43
CA ASN A 1024 -7.65 11.34 -37.56
C ASN A 1024 -7.84 9.85 -37.94
N ALA A 1025 -8.84 9.18 -37.38
CA ALA A 1025 -9.10 7.73 -37.53
C ALA A 1025 -7.92 6.86 -37.07
N GLU A 1026 -7.31 7.23 -35.94
CA GLU A 1026 -6.33 6.41 -35.22
C GLU A 1026 -6.97 5.90 -33.93
N ILE A 1027 -6.52 4.75 -33.42
CA ILE A 1027 -7.06 4.18 -32.18
C ILE A 1027 -6.08 4.48 -31.05
N TYR A 1028 -6.55 5.15 -30.00
CA TYR A 1028 -5.79 5.38 -28.78
C TYR A 1028 -6.24 4.38 -27.73
N VAL A 1029 -5.29 3.73 -27.05
CA VAL A 1029 -5.55 2.71 -26.03
C VAL A 1029 -4.81 3.10 -24.75
N GLY A 1030 -5.56 3.39 -23.70
CA GLY A 1030 -5.03 3.56 -22.36
C GLY A 1030 -4.78 2.20 -21.72
N ASN A 1031 -3.62 2.05 -21.09
CA ASN A 1031 -3.18 0.85 -20.38
C ASN A 1031 -2.88 1.19 -18.93
N LEU A 1032 -3.11 0.23 -18.04
CA LEU A 1032 -2.70 0.34 -16.65
C LEU A 1032 -2.14 -0.98 -16.12
N HIS A 1033 -1.33 -0.85 -15.06
CA HIS A 1033 -0.84 -1.93 -14.25
C HIS A 1033 -1.00 -1.53 -12.78
N ASP A 1034 -2.21 -1.71 -12.25
CA ASP A 1034 -2.56 -1.29 -10.90
C ASP A 1034 -2.31 -2.40 -9.86
N SER A 1035 -2.23 -2.00 -8.59
CA SER A 1035 -2.11 -2.89 -7.44
C SER A 1035 -3.43 -3.57 -7.05
N GLY A 1036 -4.58 -3.09 -7.53
CA GLY A 1036 -5.91 -3.62 -7.19
C GLY A 1036 -6.35 -4.79 -8.05
N TRP A 1037 -6.36 -4.62 -9.37
CA TRP A 1037 -6.70 -5.65 -10.35
C TRP A 1037 -5.49 -6.48 -10.77
N GLY A 1038 -4.42 -5.81 -11.22
CA GLY A 1038 -3.22 -6.45 -11.75
C GLY A 1038 -2.18 -6.85 -10.70
N GLY A 1039 -2.29 -6.35 -9.47
CA GLY A 1039 -1.33 -6.59 -8.40
C GLY A 1039 0.05 -5.97 -8.63
N GLY A 1040 0.17 -4.91 -9.44
CA GLY A 1040 1.45 -4.27 -9.72
C GLY A 1040 1.58 -2.80 -9.36
N GLN A 1041 2.37 -2.06 -10.14
CA GLN A 1041 3.14 -0.91 -9.65
C GLN A 1041 2.41 0.45 -9.72
N ASN A 1042 1.12 0.45 -10.03
CA ASN A 1042 0.30 1.65 -10.19
C ASN A 1042 0.83 2.58 -11.30
N THR A 1043 1.18 1.99 -12.43
CA THR A 1043 1.71 2.67 -13.63
C THR A 1043 0.73 2.56 -14.79
N GLY A 1044 0.89 3.41 -15.81
CA GLY A 1044 0.10 3.32 -17.03
C GLY A 1044 0.84 3.86 -18.25
N SER A 1045 0.24 3.61 -19.42
CA SER A 1045 0.79 4.00 -20.72
C SER A 1045 -0.33 4.20 -21.74
N ILE A 1046 -0.08 4.96 -22.80
CA ILE A 1046 -1.02 5.14 -23.90
C ILE A 1046 -0.36 4.63 -25.18
N VAL A 1047 -1.08 3.80 -25.93
CA VAL A 1047 -0.67 3.27 -27.23
C VAL A 1047 -1.53 3.89 -28.32
N ARG A 1048 -0.90 4.49 -29.34
CA ARG A 1048 -1.55 4.91 -30.58
C ARG A 1048 -1.40 3.81 -31.62
N LEU A 1049 -2.50 3.43 -32.26
CA LEU A 1049 -2.54 2.50 -33.38
C LEU A 1049 -3.00 3.27 -34.64
N THR A 1050 -2.14 3.33 -35.65
CA THR A 1050 -2.45 3.97 -36.93
C THR A 1050 -2.69 2.89 -37.98
N PRO A 1051 -3.86 2.85 -38.66
CA PRO A 1051 -4.11 1.89 -39.74
C PRO A 1051 -3.08 2.02 -40.87
N THR A 1052 -2.52 0.90 -41.34
CA THR A 1052 -1.53 0.90 -42.44
C THR A 1052 -2.18 0.94 -43.82
N GLY A 1053 -3.46 0.57 -43.92
CA GLY A 1053 -4.19 0.35 -45.18
C GLY A 1053 -4.08 -1.08 -45.73
N GLU A 1054 -3.24 -1.93 -45.13
CA GLU A 1054 -3.06 -3.33 -45.50
C GLU A 1054 -3.35 -4.24 -44.31
N LEU A 1055 -4.51 -4.90 -44.32
CA LEU A 1055 -4.89 -5.88 -43.30
C LEU A 1055 -4.22 -7.24 -43.57
N PRO A 1056 -3.98 -8.08 -42.55
CA PRO A 1056 -3.59 -9.47 -42.80
C PRO A 1056 -4.73 -10.24 -43.49
N LEU A 1057 -4.42 -11.36 -44.14
CA LEU A 1057 -5.43 -12.34 -44.55
C LEU A 1057 -6.10 -12.91 -43.30
N GLY A 1058 -7.43 -12.82 -43.20
CA GLY A 1058 -8.17 -13.31 -42.05
C GLY A 1058 -9.68 -13.13 -42.19
N ILE A 1059 -10.42 -13.57 -41.17
CA ILE A 1059 -11.87 -13.40 -41.12
C ILE A 1059 -12.20 -11.92 -40.92
N ALA A 1060 -12.90 -11.35 -41.90
CA ALA A 1060 -13.43 -10.00 -41.84
C ALA A 1060 -14.73 -9.94 -41.04
N GLU A 1061 -15.73 -10.76 -41.36
CA GLU A 1061 -17.02 -10.77 -40.66
C GLU A 1061 -17.65 -12.15 -40.75
N VAL A 1062 -18.48 -12.49 -39.76
CA VAL A 1062 -19.32 -13.70 -39.72
C VAL A 1062 -20.73 -13.26 -39.43
N ARG A 1063 -21.66 -13.64 -40.32
CA ARG A 1063 -23.10 -13.31 -40.20
C ARG A 1063 -23.90 -14.60 -40.23
N ALA A 1064 -24.92 -14.71 -39.39
CA ALA A 1064 -25.86 -15.80 -39.48
C ALA A 1064 -26.78 -15.61 -40.70
N THR A 1065 -27.14 -16.72 -41.33
CA THR A 1065 -28.22 -16.82 -42.30
C THR A 1065 -29.32 -17.72 -41.76
N ALA A 1066 -30.44 -17.84 -42.48
CA ALA A 1066 -31.53 -18.73 -42.08
C ALA A 1066 -31.13 -20.20 -41.95
N ASN A 1067 -30.08 -20.63 -42.66
CA ASN A 1067 -29.65 -22.04 -42.72
C ASN A 1067 -28.17 -22.25 -42.31
N GLY A 1068 -27.44 -21.21 -41.92
CA GLY A 1068 -26.03 -21.35 -41.56
C GLY A 1068 -25.31 -20.02 -41.36
N PHE A 1069 -24.14 -19.86 -41.99
CA PHE A 1069 -23.27 -18.68 -41.79
C PHE A 1069 -22.65 -18.19 -43.10
N GLU A 1070 -22.55 -16.88 -43.26
CA GLU A 1070 -21.67 -16.21 -44.22
C GLU A 1070 -20.39 -15.78 -43.51
N ILE A 1071 -19.24 -16.00 -44.15
CA ILE A 1071 -17.92 -15.66 -43.65
C ILE A 1071 -17.23 -14.82 -44.72
N ASP A 1072 -17.01 -13.54 -44.42
CA ASP A 1072 -16.23 -12.63 -45.25
C ASP A 1072 -14.76 -12.65 -44.83
N PHE A 1073 -13.86 -12.50 -45.80
CA PHE A 1073 -12.41 -12.46 -45.62
C PHE A 1073 -11.83 -11.13 -46.12
N THR A 1074 -10.77 -10.67 -45.46
CA THR A 1074 -10.09 -9.41 -45.83
C THR A 1074 -9.46 -9.45 -47.23
N HIS A 1075 -9.10 -10.64 -47.71
CA HIS A 1075 -8.45 -10.90 -49.00
C HIS A 1075 -9.07 -12.11 -49.69
N ALA A 1076 -8.77 -12.26 -50.98
CA ALA A 1076 -9.17 -13.45 -51.73
C ALA A 1076 -8.44 -14.70 -51.20
N ILE A 1077 -9.19 -15.77 -50.94
CA ILE A 1077 -8.68 -17.05 -50.42
C ILE A 1077 -8.44 -18.09 -51.51
N ASP A 1078 -7.72 -19.16 -51.17
CA ASP A 1078 -7.46 -20.29 -52.05
C ASP A 1078 -8.76 -21.03 -52.39
N SER A 1079 -9.00 -21.20 -53.70
CA SER A 1079 -10.25 -21.70 -54.27
C SER A 1079 -10.51 -23.18 -53.94
N ASP A 1080 -9.45 -23.99 -53.89
CA ASP A 1080 -9.55 -25.43 -53.68
C ASP A 1080 -9.71 -25.73 -52.19
N LYS A 1081 -8.91 -25.08 -51.34
CA LYS A 1081 -9.04 -25.19 -49.87
C LYS A 1081 -10.38 -24.66 -49.38
N ALA A 1082 -10.84 -23.53 -49.91
CA ALA A 1082 -12.09 -22.93 -49.46
C ALA A 1082 -13.34 -23.77 -49.77
N ARG A 1083 -13.27 -24.70 -50.72
CA ARG A 1083 -14.39 -25.63 -51.05
C ARG A 1083 -14.35 -26.93 -50.25
N ASP A 1084 -13.25 -27.22 -49.55
CA ASP A 1084 -13.17 -28.40 -48.69
C ASP A 1084 -13.69 -28.09 -47.29
N VAL A 1085 -14.78 -28.75 -46.93
CA VAL A 1085 -15.47 -28.65 -45.63
C VAL A 1085 -14.52 -28.92 -44.46
N SER A 1086 -13.49 -29.75 -44.63
CA SER A 1086 -12.55 -30.10 -43.57
C SER A 1086 -11.77 -28.90 -43.00
N HIS A 1087 -11.70 -27.80 -43.75
CA HIS A 1087 -11.06 -26.55 -43.32
C HIS A 1087 -11.95 -25.67 -42.42
N PHE A 1088 -13.21 -26.05 -42.21
CA PHE A 1088 -14.14 -25.33 -41.35
C PHE A 1088 -14.62 -26.23 -40.22
N GLN A 1089 -14.38 -25.80 -38.98
CA GLN A 1089 -14.86 -26.50 -37.79
C GLN A 1089 -15.79 -25.59 -37.02
N LEU A 1090 -16.95 -26.14 -36.64
CA LEU A 1090 -17.97 -25.38 -35.93
C LEU A 1090 -18.47 -26.17 -34.73
N ARG A 1091 -18.42 -25.55 -33.55
CA ARG A 1091 -18.92 -26.10 -32.29
C ARG A 1091 -19.88 -25.10 -31.67
N SER A 1092 -20.99 -25.57 -31.09
CA SER A 1092 -21.90 -24.70 -30.35
C SER A 1092 -22.09 -25.12 -28.90
N TYR A 1093 -22.26 -24.14 -28.01
CA TYR A 1093 -22.42 -24.35 -26.57
C TYR A 1093 -23.18 -23.19 -25.92
N GLN A 1094 -23.59 -23.37 -24.68
CA GLN A 1094 -24.18 -22.32 -23.84
C GLN A 1094 -23.60 -22.37 -22.42
N ARG A 1095 -23.80 -21.30 -21.64
CA ARG A 1095 -23.55 -21.30 -20.20
C ARG A 1095 -24.76 -20.75 -19.47
N ILE A 1096 -24.97 -21.26 -18.26
CA ILE A 1096 -26.14 -20.92 -17.45
C ILE A 1096 -25.71 -19.94 -16.35
N SER A 1097 -26.51 -18.90 -16.14
CA SER A 1097 -26.32 -17.95 -15.04
C SER A 1097 -26.48 -18.65 -13.69
N THR A 1098 -25.51 -18.44 -12.78
CA THR A 1098 -25.58 -18.95 -11.41
C THR A 1098 -25.11 -17.89 -10.42
N PRO A 1099 -25.53 -17.94 -9.14
CA PRO A 1099 -24.97 -17.06 -8.11
C PRO A 1099 -23.47 -17.30 -7.85
N ALA A 1100 -22.90 -18.42 -8.30
CA ALA A 1100 -21.48 -18.70 -8.17
C ALA A 1100 -20.67 -17.99 -9.27
N TYR A 1101 -19.38 -17.78 -9.02
CA TYR A 1101 -18.52 -17.14 -10.01
C TYR A 1101 -18.23 -18.11 -11.17
N GLY A 1102 -18.61 -17.71 -12.38
CA GLY A 1102 -18.35 -18.49 -13.60
C GLY A 1102 -19.31 -19.65 -13.83
N GLY A 1103 -18.94 -20.56 -14.73
CA GLY A 1103 -19.73 -21.74 -15.09
C GLY A 1103 -19.12 -22.49 -16.27
N ASP A 1104 -19.36 -23.80 -16.33
CA ASP A 1104 -18.86 -24.68 -17.40
C ASP A 1104 -19.71 -24.57 -18.66
N ASP A 1105 -19.11 -24.86 -19.82
CA ASP A 1105 -19.82 -24.99 -21.09
C ASP A 1105 -20.78 -26.19 -21.05
N GLN A 1106 -22.06 -25.91 -21.28
CA GLN A 1106 -23.14 -26.90 -21.32
C GLN A 1106 -23.64 -27.12 -22.76
N ASP A 1107 -24.29 -28.27 -22.98
CA ASP A 1107 -24.96 -28.63 -24.24
C ASP A 1107 -24.10 -28.50 -25.50
N GLN A 1108 -22.81 -28.82 -25.35
CA GLN A 1108 -21.81 -28.76 -26.41
C GLN A 1108 -22.17 -29.68 -27.58
N ARG A 1109 -22.07 -29.15 -28.81
CA ARG A 1109 -22.34 -29.90 -30.05
C ARG A 1109 -21.35 -29.52 -31.14
N ASN A 1110 -20.71 -30.51 -31.75
CA ASN A 1110 -20.00 -30.31 -33.02
C ASN A 1110 -21.05 -30.23 -34.14
N GLU A 1111 -21.06 -29.12 -34.86
CA GLU A 1111 -22.06 -28.83 -35.90
C GLU A 1111 -21.68 -29.49 -37.22
N SER A 1112 -22.69 -30.03 -37.92
CA SER A 1112 -22.48 -30.66 -39.23
C SER A 1112 -22.72 -29.66 -40.35
N ILE A 1113 -21.65 -29.35 -41.09
CA ILE A 1113 -21.67 -28.53 -42.30
C ILE A 1113 -22.10 -29.40 -43.48
N GLN A 1114 -23.18 -29.02 -44.15
CA GLN A 1114 -23.77 -29.76 -45.29
C GLN A 1114 -23.17 -29.32 -46.62
N SER A 1115 -22.92 -28.03 -46.80
CA SER A 1115 -22.36 -27.47 -48.02
C SER A 1115 -21.51 -26.24 -47.71
N VAL A 1116 -20.56 -25.96 -48.62
CA VAL A 1116 -19.66 -24.80 -48.59
C VAL A 1116 -19.67 -24.19 -49.97
N ASN A 1117 -20.08 -22.92 -50.06
CA ASN A 1117 -20.15 -22.19 -51.32
C ASN A 1117 -19.19 -20.99 -51.28
N LEU A 1118 -18.31 -20.90 -52.27
CA LEU A 1118 -17.33 -19.80 -52.40
C LEU A 1118 -17.85 -18.78 -53.41
N SER A 1119 -17.79 -17.49 -53.06
CA SER A 1119 -18.12 -16.38 -53.95
C SER A 1119 -17.15 -16.25 -55.14
N GLU A 1120 -17.58 -15.57 -56.21
CA GLU A 1120 -16.76 -15.38 -57.42
C GLU A 1120 -15.48 -14.60 -57.15
N ASP A 1121 -15.53 -13.59 -56.29
CA ASP A 1121 -14.37 -12.78 -55.87
C ASP A 1121 -13.43 -13.52 -54.90
N ARG A 1122 -13.84 -14.73 -54.46
CA ARG A 1122 -13.16 -15.58 -53.48
C ARG A 1122 -12.95 -14.87 -52.14
N ARG A 1123 -13.81 -13.95 -51.74
CA ARG A 1123 -13.74 -13.26 -50.45
C ARG A 1123 -14.85 -13.64 -49.48
N ARG A 1124 -15.80 -14.47 -49.89
CA ARG A 1124 -16.91 -14.93 -49.05
C ARG A 1124 -17.12 -16.44 -49.17
N VAL A 1125 -17.31 -17.07 -48.02
CA VAL A 1125 -17.76 -18.47 -47.90
C VAL A 1125 -19.12 -18.50 -47.23
N THR A 1126 -20.07 -19.24 -47.82
CA THR A 1126 -21.36 -19.55 -47.20
C THR A 1126 -21.36 -21.01 -46.76
N LEU A 1127 -21.57 -21.23 -45.46
CA LEU A 1127 -21.73 -22.54 -44.84
C LEU A 1127 -23.20 -22.83 -44.62
N GLU A 1128 -23.71 -23.96 -45.10
CA GLU A 1128 -25.04 -24.46 -44.74
C GLU A 1128 -24.93 -25.53 -43.66
N LEU A 1129 -25.76 -25.43 -42.63
CA LEU A 1129 -25.79 -26.37 -41.52
C LEU A 1129 -27.08 -27.17 -41.52
N LYS A 1130 -27.03 -28.36 -40.91
CA LYS A 1130 -28.23 -29.20 -40.73
C LYS A 1130 -29.33 -28.49 -39.91
N SER A 1131 -28.95 -27.73 -38.90
CA SER A 1131 -29.88 -27.03 -38.01
C SER A 1131 -29.16 -25.98 -37.16
N LEU A 1132 -29.82 -24.85 -36.92
CA LEU A 1132 -29.36 -23.80 -35.99
C LEU A 1132 -30.11 -23.88 -34.65
N ARG A 1133 -29.48 -23.36 -33.58
CA ARG A 1133 -30.03 -23.25 -32.22
C ARG A 1133 -29.90 -21.80 -31.75
N ALA A 1134 -31.02 -21.16 -31.51
CA ALA A 1134 -31.07 -19.89 -30.78
C ALA A 1134 -30.67 -20.11 -29.31
N GLY A 1135 -30.04 -19.10 -28.69
CA GLY A 1135 -29.51 -19.13 -27.33
C GLY A 1135 -28.07 -19.67 -27.19
N PHE A 1136 -27.43 -20.07 -28.30
CA PHE A 1136 -26.10 -20.70 -28.29
C PHE A 1136 -25.01 -19.78 -28.85
N VAL A 1137 -23.78 -19.99 -28.37
CA VAL A 1137 -22.56 -19.46 -28.98
C VAL A 1137 -22.02 -20.49 -29.96
N TYR A 1138 -21.70 -20.06 -31.17
CA TYR A 1138 -21.08 -20.85 -32.23
C TYR A 1138 -19.62 -20.44 -32.37
N GLU A 1139 -18.71 -21.34 -32.01
CA GLU A 1139 -17.28 -21.23 -32.20
C GLU A 1139 -16.91 -21.79 -33.58
N LEU A 1140 -16.48 -20.89 -34.46
CA LEU A 1140 -15.97 -21.18 -35.80
C LEU A 1140 -14.45 -21.12 -35.80
N ASN A 1141 -13.81 -22.20 -36.22
CA ASN A 1141 -12.37 -22.28 -36.47
C ASN A 1141 -12.12 -22.54 -37.96
N VAL A 1142 -11.28 -21.71 -38.59
CA VAL A 1142 -10.93 -21.79 -40.01
C VAL A 1142 -9.45 -22.15 -40.15
N ALA A 1143 -9.16 -23.22 -40.89
CA ALA A 1143 -7.79 -23.62 -41.21
C ALA A 1143 -7.11 -22.60 -42.16
N PRO A 1144 -5.78 -22.64 -42.35
CA PRO A 1144 -5.10 -21.74 -43.28
C PRO A 1144 -5.62 -21.85 -44.73
N LEU A 1145 -6.22 -20.76 -45.24
CA LEU A 1145 -6.78 -20.67 -46.60
C LEU A 1145 -5.95 -19.78 -47.55
N GLY A 1146 -4.75 -19.34 -47.15
CA GLY A 1146 -3.84 -18.64 -48.07
C GLY A 1146 -3.34 -19.56 -49.20
N ALA A 1147 -3.11 -18.99 -50.39
CA ALA A 1147 -2.62 -19.75 -51.55
C ALA A 1147 -1.27 -20.42 -51.28
N ASP A 1148 -0.43 -19.80 -50.46
CA ASP A 1148 0.88 -20.28 -50.01
C ASP A 1148 0.86 -20.98 -48.63
N GLY A 1149 -0.34 -21.17 -48.06
CA GLY A 1149 -0.50 -21.70 -46.70
C GLY A 1149 -0.38 -20.65 -45.60
N THR A 1150 -0.36 -19.36 -45.93
CA THR A 1150 -0.41 -18.26 -44.94
C THR A 1150 -1.56 -18.45 -43.95
N ALA A 1151 -1.22 -18.33 -42.66
CA ALA A 1151 -2.17 -18.41 -41.57
C ALA A 1151 -3.13 -17.22 -41.55
N LEU A 1152 -4.36 -17.44 -41.11
CA LEU A 1152 -5.36 -16.39 -40.99
C LEU A 1152 -5.21 -15.65 -39.66
N PHE A 1153 -5.37 -14.33 -39.68
CA PHE A 1153 -5.57 -13.54 -38.46
C PHE A 1153 -6.72 -12.53 -38.62
N PRO A 1154 -7.80 -12.64 -37.82
CA PRO A 1154 -8.13 -13.78 -36.95
C PRO A 1154 -8.55 -15.02 -37.78
N SER A 1155 -8.27 -16.21 -37.27
CA SER A 1155 -8.72 -17.51 -37.83
C SER A 1155 -9.94 -18.09 -37.12
N GLN A 1156 -10.36 -17.46 -36.01
CA GLN A 1156 -11.43 -17.92 -35.14
C GLN A 1156 -12.46 -16.83 -34.91
N ALA A 1157 -13.73 -17.21 -34.82
CA ALA A 1157 -14.85 -16.34 -34.52
C ALA A 1157 -15.82 -17.01 -33.53
N HIS A 1158 -16.43 -16.23 -32.64
CA HIS A 1158 -17.47 -16.70 -31.72
C HIS A 1158 -18.76 -15.94 -31.93
N TYR A 1159 -19.71 -16.57 -32.63
CA TYR A 1159 -20.99 -15.96 -32.99
C TYR A 1159 -22.06 -16.29 -31.95
N SER A 1160 -22.68 -15.27 -31.34
CA SER A 1160 -23.80 -15.44 -30.42
C SER A 1160 -25.12 -15.45 -31.20
N MET A 1161 -25.81 -16.57 -31.24
CA MET A 1161 -27.11 -16.71 -31.92
C MET A 1161 -28.24 -16.46 -30.94
N ARG A 1162 -28.87 -15.28 -30.99
CA ARG A 1162 -30.06 -14.93 -30.20
C ARG A 1162 -31.34 -15.31 -30.92
N SER A 1163 -31.40 -14.99 -32.21
CA SER A 1163 -32.51 -15.28 -33.10
C SER A 1163 -31.98 -15.79 -34.43
N ILE A 1164 -32.61 -16.86 -34.94
CA ILE A 1164 -32.28 -17.38 -36.27
C ILE A 1164 -32.87 -16.43 -37.31
N PRO A 1165 -32.08 -15.93 -38.29
CA PRO A 1165 -32.61 -15.08 -39.36
C PRO A 1165 -33.73 -15.75 -40.14
N ASP A 1166 -34.70 -14.95 -40.60
CA ASP A 1166 -35.74 -15.43 -41.50
C ASP A 1166 -35.15 -15.82 -42.85
N LYS A 1167 -35.81 -16.75 -43.56
CA LYS A 1167 -35.48 -17.04 -44.95
C LYS A 1167 -35.88 -15.83 -45.80
N GLU A 1168 -34.89 -15.18 -46.40
CA GLU A 1168 -35.10 -14.15 -47.43
C GLU A 1168 -35.91 -14.68 -48.62
#